data_AF-A0A8H7BUH6-F1
#
_entry.id   AF-A0A8H7BUH6-F1
#
_cell.length_a   1.000
_cell.length_b   1.000
_cell.length_c   1.000
_cell.angle_alpha   90.00
_cell.angle_beta   90.00
_cell.angle_gamma   90.00
#
_symmetry.space_group_name_H-M   'P 1'
#
loop_
_entity.id
_entity.type
_entity.pdbx_description
1 polymer ?
#
loop_
_entity_poly.entity_id
_entity_poly.type
_entity_poly.pdbx_seq_one_letter_code
_entity_poly.pdbx_strand_id
1 'polypeptide(L)'
;MASRLLSHTLKPRAGLTKQFVRPAAAYSTRTTVLPNGFTIASEETRGTGVASVGVYIDAGSRDEKINGTANFLEHASIKAQGSSFEKLGGIFQAVTGRERSAYGAKVLAGNVSEAVEVISEVVQTPVDASVLENARESVLKQQAENEQQLENVVFDHLHAIAFQGETLGRPVAGIKETVSALSADDLSAFKKENYVANRMVLVGSGDVDHDALVKLAEQKFGGLEAGAEAVSASKAAFTGSEIRLRDDVLPQAHIALAVEGAPYLSEDYFNLLVLQNLIGSWDRNLGAAANLTSRLSTVVHQNKLASSFASFTHGYRDTGLWGLYFVTENREQIDDFVHFMQREWNRLSTSVTASEVERAKQQTLSSLLLSLDSTCAVAHDIGNQVLTSGKRLTQEEIKATIRKISVNDIRKAADKYIADQEVAVAGLGPIEGLTDYTRVRGNMAYNSAKAPCRRAFSTHLPVLQQVAAATKPGSAPTVKNYINGEMVESQTDKWIELRNPATQELIGLVPETTQAELKEATDAAEAAAKEWRKSTVLARQKVMMDLQYLIRQNQDKIAENIVQEQGKTFVDAKGDVFRGLQVVEQACALTSQLMGEKLTVAKDMETYMYREPLGVVGGICPFNFPAMIPLWMFPLAISAGNSIVMKPSERDPGAMMMLAELAAEAGVPKGVLNVVHGSVDCVNYICDDPRIKAISFVGSDRAGQHIYTRGNANGKRVQANLGAKNHAVILPDANKQATLNAVAGAAFGAAGQRCMALSTLVLVGEAKEWLPELAERARQLNVGYGMDPKTDVGPVISVQSKERIERLIQSGVDEGANLLLDGRGVVVKGYEKGNFVGPTILTDVKPNMECYREEIFGPVLVCLTADTIDEAIELINKNPYGNGTAVFTNSGPNARKFEHEIDVGQVGINVPIPVPVPPFSFTGSRGSILGDMNFYGKSGLLFYTKPKTVTALWKESDADHTRSAVSMPTMH
;
A
#
# COMPACT_ATOMS: atom_id res chain seq x y z
N MET A 1 44.48 57.77 1.26
CA MET A 1 44.85 56.84 2.34
C MET A 1 44.14 55.52 2.08
N ALA A 2 44.92 54.45 2.02
CA ALA A 2 44.55 53.02 1.89
C ALA A 2 43.69 52.60 0.68
N SER A 3 44.10 51.88 -0.36
CA SER A 3 45.27 51.03 -0.68
C SER A 3 45.70 50.02 0.39
N ARG A 4 45.71 48.73 0.02
CA ARG A 4 46.29 47.58 0.74
C ARG A 4 45.46 46.99 1.88
N LEU A 5 44.67 45.96 1.54
CA LEU A 5 44.30 44.76 2.32
C LEU A 5 43.01 44.22 1.66
N LEU A 6 43.08 43.50 0.53
CA LEU A 6 42.88 42.05 0.56
C LEU A 6 43.24 41.38 -0.80
N SER A 7 44.12 41.98 -1.60
CA SER A 7 44.63 41.40 -2.86
C SER A 7 46.02 40.76 -2.69
N HIS A 8 46.17 39.88 -1.69
CA HIS A 8 47.27 38.92 -1.61
C HIS A 8 46.82 37.70 -0.80
N THR A 9 46.28 36.69 -1.50
CA THR A 9 46.57 35.27 -1.27
C THR A 9 45.91 34.42 -2.36
N LEU A 10 46.74 34.01 -3.32
CA LEU A 10 46.70 32.72 -4.02
C LEU A 10 45.70 32.49 -5.19
N LYS A 11 46.20 32.82 -6.40
CA LYS A 11 46.15 31.94 -7.59
C LYS A 11 47.61 31.80 -8.10
N PRO A 12 47.99 30.80 -8.92
CA PRO A 12 47.55 29.40 -9.00
C PRO A 12 48.77 28.45 -8.98
N ARG A 13 48.72 27.34 -8.24
CA ARG A 13 49.60 26.19 -8.53
C ARG A 13 48.80 25.14 -9.27
N ALA A 14 49.19 24.89 -10.51
CA ALA A 14 48.78 23.72 -11.27
C ALA A 14 49.10 22.45 -10.45
N GLY A 15 48.11 21.58 -10.29
CA GLY A 15 48.23 20.30 -9.59
C GLY A 15 47.34 20.16 -8.36
N LEU A 16 46.02 20.26 -8.51
CA LEU A 16 45.04 19.78 -7.52
C LEU A 16 43.69 19.39 -8.15
N THR A 17 43.71 19.04 -9.44
CA THR A 17 42.65 18.28 -10.11
C THR A 17 43.08 16.81 -10.17
N LYS A 18 42.73 16.05 -9.12
CA LYS A 18 42.65 14.57 -9.00
C LYS A 18 43.00 14.13 -7.57
N GLN A 19 42.12 14.36 -6.60
CA GLN A 19 42.26 13.65 -5.33
C GLN A 19 40.99 13.57 -4.49
N PHE A 20 39.81 13.39 -5.10
CA PHE A 20 38.67 12.82 -4.38
C PHE A 20 37.91 11.89 -5.32
N VAL A 21 37.68 10.67 -4.82
CA VAL A 21 37.14 9.48 -5.49
C VAL A 21 38.12 8.85 -6.50
N ARG A 22 39.05 8.02 -6.00
CA ARG A 22 39.49 6.85 -6.80
C ARG A 22 38.24 5.99 -7.01
N PRO A 23 37.97 5.48 -8.23
CA PRO A 23 36.99 4.42 -8.37
C PRO A 23 37.44 3.28 -7.45
N ALA A 24 36.56 2.79 -6.59
CA ALA A 24 36.84 1.58 -5.82
C ALA A 24 37.28 0.51 -6.82
N ALA A 25 38.51 0.01 -6.67
CA ALA A 25 38.91 -1.17 -7.41
C ALA A 25 37.88 -2.26 -7.10
N ALA A 26 37.47 -3.05 -8.10
CA ALA A 26 36.60 -4.18 -7.86
C ALA A 26 37.28 -5.10 -6.84
N TYR A 27 36.79 -5.12 -5.60
CA TYR A 27 37.26 -6.04 -4.58
C TYR A 27 36.79 -7.44 -4.99
N SER A 28 37.72 -8.26 -5.48
CA SER A 28 37.44 -9.63 -5.90
C SER A 28 38.04 -10.60 -4.91
N THR A 29 37.22 -11.50 -4.36
CA THR A 29 37.71 -12.60 -3.52
C THR A 29 38.54 -13.57 -4.36
N ARG A 30 39.80 -13.79 -3.98
CA ARG A 30 40.69 -14.79 -4.57
C ARG A 30 40.53 -16.11 -3.83
N THR A 31 40.50 -17.22 -4.56
CA THR A 31 40.41 -18.58 -3.99
C THR A 31 41.51 -19.48 -4.56
N THR A 32 42.12 -20.28 -3.70
CA THR A 32 43.13 -21.31 -4.05
C THR A 32 42.81 -22.57 -3.26
N VAL A 33 42.84 -23.73 -3.91
CA VAL A 33 42.60 -25.02 -3.26
C VAL A 33 43.90 -25.83 -3.28
N LEU A 34 44.33 -26.30 -2.11
CA LEU A 34 45.51 -27.15 -1.98
C LEU A 34 45.24 -28.58 -2.47
N PRO A 35 46.27 -29.38 -2.78
CA PRO A 35 46.10 -30.77 -3.23
C PRO A 35 45.31 -31.68 -2.28
N ASN A 36 45.31 -31.37 -0.98
CA ASN A 36 44.52 -32.10 0.03
C ASN A 36 43.06 -31.62 0.15
N GLY A 37 42.62 -30.67 -0.68
CA GLY A 37 41.27 -30.12 -0.68
C GLY A 37 41.05 -28.93 0.26
N PHE A 38 42.07 -28.51 1.02
CA PHE A 38 41.98 -27.34 1.89
C PHE A 38 41.87 -26.04 1.08
N THR A 39 40.85 -25.23 1.36
CA THR A 39 40.57 -24.02 0.58
C THR A 39 41.15 -22.79 1.27
N ILE A 40 41.76 -21.89 0.52
CA ILE A 40 42.18 -20.57 0.96
C ILE A 40 41.38 -19.53 0.20
N ALA A 41 40.75 -18.60 0.91
CA ALA A 41 39.99 -17.51 0.32
C ALA A 41 40.43 -16.16 0.92
N SER A 42 40.66 -15.14 0.10
CA SER A 42 40.95 -13.81 0.66
C SER A 42 40.43 -12.64 -0.16
N GLU A 43 40.20 -11.53 0.55
CA GLU A 43 39.88 -10.23 -0.04
C GLU A 43 40.89 -9.18 0.44
N GLU A 44 41.80 -8.81 -0.46
CA GLU A 44 42.91 -7.91 -0.15
C GLU A 44 42.45 -6.44 -0.19
N THR A 45 42.57 -5.74 0.94
CA THR A 45 42.36 -4.29 1.05
C THR A 45 43.61 -3.64 1.64
N ARG A 46 44.58 -3.38 0.76
CA ARG A 46 45.90 -2.85 1.13
C ARG A 46 45.81 -1.46 1.76
N GLY A 47 46.61 -1.23 2.80
CA GLY A 47 46.72 0.07 3.47
C GLY A 47 45.66 0.33 4.55
N THR A 48 44.95 -0.71 4.99
CA THR A 48 44.07 -0.66 6.17
C THR A 48 44.85 -0.83 7.47
N GLY A 49 46.06 -1.39 7.44
CA GLY A 49 46.93 -1.62 8.60
C GLY A 49 46.46 -2.76 9.53
N VAL A 50 45.28 -3.31 9.29
CA VAL A 50 44.66 -4.40 10.05
C VAL A 50 44.18 -5.50 9.12
N ALA A 51 44.20 -6.73 9.62
CA ALA A 51 43.79 -7.92 8.92
C ALA A 51 42.92 -8.80 9.83
N SER A 52 41.95 -9.49 9.24
CA SER A 52 41.18 -10.53 9.89
C SER A 52 41.49 -11.85 9.20
N VAL A 53 41.97 -12.83 9.96
CA VAL A 53 42.22 -14.19 9.46
C VAL A 53 41.47 -15.21 10.29
N GLY A 54 40.96 -16.26 9.67
CA GLY A 54 40.22 -17.29 10.40
C GLY A 54 40.04 -18.58 9.61
N VAL A 55 39.95 -19.70 10.32
CA VAL A 55 39.58 -21.00 9.76
C VAL A 55 38.10 -21.24 10.05
N TYR A 56 37.34 -21.48 8.99
CA TYR A 56 35.93 -21.84 9.04
C TYR A 56 35.79 -23.31 8.69
N ILE A 57 34.94 -24.00 9.44
CA ILE A 57 34.77 -25.45 9.39
C ILE A 57 33.30 -25.70 9.08
N ASP A 58 33.03 -26.51 8.04
CA ASP A 58 31.67 -26.95 7.68
C ASP A 58 31.15 -28.03 8.64
N ALA A 59 31.21 -27.78 9.94
CA ALA A 59 30.66 -28.64 10.98
C ALA A 59 30.17 -27.81 12.17
N GLY A 60 28.97 -28.13 12.67
CA GLY A 60 28.39 -27.49 13.86
C GLY A 60 27.57 -28.46 14.69
N SER A 61 26.58 -27.95 15.44
CA SER A 61 25.72 -28.78 16.30
C SER A 61 24.81 -29.78 15.55
N ARG A 62 24.73 -29.67 14.23
CA ARG A 62 23.99 -30.62 13.37
C ARG A 62 24.81 -31.87 13.04
N ASP A 63 26.14 -31.75 13.08
CA ASP A 63 27.10 -32.78 12.66
C ASP A 63 27.58 -33.65 13.85
N GLU A 64 27.09 -33.39 15.06
CA GLU A 64 27.51 -34.05 16.29
C GLU A 64 26.63 -35.27 16.65
N LYS A 65 27.29 -36.34 17.11
CA LYS A 65 26.61 -37.53 17.64
C LYS A 65 26.03 -37.25 19.03
N ILE A 66 26.79 -36.54 19.87
CA ILE A 66 26.40 -36.11 21.21
C ILE A 66 26.18 -34.60 21.17
N ASN A 67 25.03 -34.13 21.65
CA ASN A 67 24.69 -32.71 21.54
C ASN A 67 25.55 -31.84 22.48
N GLY A 68 26.12 -30.76 21.94
CA GLY A 68 27.00 -29.83 22.65
C GLY A 68 28.50 -30.07 22.43
N THR A 69 28.90 -31.11 21.68
CA THR A 69 30.30 -31.40 21.35
C THR A 69 30.98 -30.24 20.61
N ALA A 70 30.33 -29.67 19.60
CA ALA A 70 30.93 -28.60 18.80
C ALA A 70 31.15 -27.32 19.62
N ASN A 71 30.14 -26.89 20.39
CA ASN A 71 30.25 -25.75 21.30
C ASN A 71 31.30 -26.00 22.40
N PHE A 72 31.41 -27.23 22.90
CA PHE A 72 32.43 -27.56 23.90
C PHE A 72 33.85 -27.42 23.33
N LEU A 73 34.07 -27.88 22.10
CA LEU A 73 35.36 -27.74 21.41
C LEU A 73 35.76 -26.27 21.23
N GLU A 74 34.80 -25.41 20.91
CA GLU A 74 35.02 -23.96 20.84
C GLU A 74 35.62 -23.43 22.15
N HIS A 75 34.96 -23.67 23.28
CA HIS A 75 35.38 -23.18 24.60
C HIS A 75 36.68 -23.80 25.10
N ALA A 76 36.87 -25.09 24.83
CA ALA A 76 38.13 -25.78 25.12
C ALA A 76 39.30 -25.12 24.39
N SER A 77 39.11 -24.76 23.12
CA SER A 77 40.09 -24.05 22.32
C SER A 77 40.39 -22.64 22.82
N ILE A 78 39.37 -21.87 23.24
CA ILE A 78 39.58 -20.52 23.80
C ILE A 78 40.44 -20.60 25.07
N LYS A 79 40.11 -21.51 25.99
CA LYS A 79 40.85 -21.66 27.25
C LYS A 79 42.28 -22.15 27.04
N ALA A 80 42.50 -23.07 26.10
CA ALA A 80 43.82 -23.63 25.85
C ALA A 80 44.80 -22.60 25.26
N GLN A 81 44.34 -21.67 24.41
CA GLN A 81 45.22 -20.79 23.63
C GLN A 81 44.97 -19.28 23.82
N GLY A 82 44.05 -18.87 24.71
CA GLY A 82 43.69 -17.46 24.92
C GLY A 82 44.87 -16.53 25.23
N SER A 83 45.83 -16.98 26.03
CA SER A 83 47.02 -16.18 26.38
C SER A 83 48.02 -15.99 25.22
N SER A 84 48.03 -16.91 24.24
CA SER A 84 48.82 -16.78 23.02
C SER A 84 48.22 -15.70 22.10
N PHE A 85 46.89 -15.56 22.09
CA PHE A 85 46.19 -14.54 21.32
C PHE A 85 46.29 -13.14 21.94
N GLU A 86 46.26 -13.01 23.26
CA GLU A 86 46.45 -11.72 23.95
C GLU A 86 47.81 -11.09 23.63
N LYS A 87 48.87 -11.91 23.50
CA LYS A 87 50.22 -11.45 23.15
C LYS A 87 50.34 -10.87 21.73
N LEU A 88 49.42 -11.22 20.83
CA LEU A 88 49.40 -10.73 19.45
C LEU A 88 48.77 -9.33 19.32
N GLY A 89 48.24 -8.77 20.41
CA GLY A 89 47.57 -7.46 20.40
C GLY A 89 46.30 -7.43 19.54
N GLY A 90 45.71 -8.60 19.30
CA GLY A 90 44.54 -8.81 18.44
C GLY A 90 43.29 -9.24 19.20
N ILE A 91 42.15 -9.24 18.52
CA ILE A 91 40.86 -9.72 19.06
C ILE A 91 40.61 -11.12 18.49
N PHE A 92 40.64 -12.14 19.36
CA PHE A 92 40.26 -13.50 19.02
C PHE A 92 38.74 -13.69 19.07
N GLN A 93 38.20 -14.45 18.13
CA GLN A 93 36.79 -14.76 18.01
C GLN A 93 36.66 -16.24 17.66
N ALA A 94 35.88 -16.97 18.46
CA ALA A 94 35.41 -18.28 18.11
C ALA A 94 33.88 -18.27 18.14
N VAL A 95 33.26 -19.00 17.21
CA VAL A 95 31.80 -19.09 17.14
C VAL A 95 31.39 -20.43 16.56
N THR A 96 30.41 -21.05 17.18
CA THR A 96 29.78 -22.29 16.73
C THR A 96 28.30 -22.03 16.51
N GLY A 97 27.82 -22.44 15.35
CA GLY A 97 26.41 -22.47 15.00
C GLY A 97 25.92 -23.88 14.73
N ARG A 98 24.74 -23.98 14.11
CA ARG A 98 24.13 -25.27 13.78
C ARG A 98 24.91 -26.04 12.73
N GLU A 99 25.55 -25.37 11.77
CA GLU A 99 26.21 -26.04 10.64
C GLU A 99 27.70 -25.74 10.52
N ARG A 100 28.21 -24.75 11.26
CA ARG A 100 29.57 -24.25 11.09
C ARG A 100 30.18 -23.84 12.42
N SER A 101 31.50 -24.01 12.51
CA SER A 101 32.34 -23.45 13.55
C SER A 101 33.43 -22.60 12.90
N ALA A 102 33.83 -21.52 13.55
CA ALA A 102 34.90 -20.65 13.07
C ALA A 102 35.83 -20.23 14.20
N TYR A 103 37.12 -20.18 13.90
CA TYR A 103 38.18 -19.67 14.77
C TYR A 103 38.94 -18.60 14.02
N GLY A 104 38.88 -17.36 14.51
CA GLY A 104 39.48 -16.22 13.82
C GLY A 104 40.10 -15.21 14.77
N ALA A 105 40.96 -14.37 14.21
CA ALA A 105 41.61 -13.28 14.91
C ALA A 105 41.66 -12.04 14.03
N LYS A 106 41.43 -10.88 14.64
CA LYS A 106 41.72 -9.56 14.07
C LYS A 106 43.06 -9.08 14.61
N VAL A 107 44.03 -8.88 13.73
CA VAL A 107 45.42 -8.52 14.05
C VAL A 107 45.92 -7.37 13.20
N LEU A 108 47.08 -6.81 13.56
CA LEU A 108 47.82 -5.89 12.69
C LEU A 108 48.39 -6.66 11.48
N ALA A 109 48.57 -5.97 10.35
CA ALA A 109 49.05 -6.58 9.10
C ALA A 109 50.36 -7.38 9.27
N GLY A 110 51.26 -6.92 10.15
CA GLY A 110 52.53 -7.57 10.43
C GLY A 110 52.42 -8.88 11.22
N ASN A 111 51.26 -9.17 11.83
CA ASN A 111 51.04 -10.29 12.75
C ASN A 111 50.17 -11.41 12.13
N VAL A 112 49.92 -11.35 10.82
CA VAL A 112 49.05 -12.31 10.12
C VAL A 112 49.63 -13.72 10.17
N SER A 113 50.95 -13.87 10.03
CA SER A 113 51.61 -15.18 10.05
C SER A 113 51.46 -15.87 11.41
N GLU A 114 51.71 -15.14 12.49
CA GLU A 114 51.59 -15.61 13.85
C GLU A 114 50.13 -15.93 14.19
N ALA A 115 49.18 -15.13 13.71
CA ALA A 115 47.75 -15.41 13.90
C ALA A 115 47.32 -16.73 13.24
N VAL A 116 47.76 -16.99 12.00
CA VAL A 116 47.48 -18.25 11.30
C VAL A 116 48.13 -19.44 12.01
N GLU A 117 49.32 -19.25 12.58
CA GLU A 117 49.99 -20.27 13.39
C GLU A 117 49.18 -20.65 14.64
N VAL A 118 48.75 -19.68 15.44
CA VAL A 118 47.95 -19.97 16.64
C VAL A 118 46.59 -20.58 16.27
N ILE A 119 45.93 -20.12 15.19
CA ILE A 119 44.68 -20.72 14.71
C ILE A 119 44.90 -22.16 14.25
N SER A 120 46.01 -22.43 13.56
CA SER A 120 46.40 -23.79 13.16
C SER A 120 46.59 -24.70 14.37
N GLU A 121 47.24 -24.21 15.43
CA GLU A 121 47.38 -24.95 16.67
C GLU A 121 46.01 -25.24 17.31
N VAL A 122 45.13 -24.25 17.40
CA VAL A 122 43.76 -24.42 17.92
C VAL A 122 43.00 -25.52 17.16
N VAL A 123 43.03 -25.45 15.83
CA VAL A 123 42.31 -26.37 14.95
C VAL A 123 42.92 -27.77 14.95
N GLN A 124 44.20 -27.95 15.27
CA GLN A 124 44.87 -29.26 15.17
C GLN A 124 45.22 -29.91 16.52
N THR A 125 45.26 -29.14 17.62
CA THR A 125 45.66 -29.66 18.94
C THR A 125 44.67 -30.71 19.46
N PRO A 126 45.12 -31.92 19.85
CA PRO A 126 44.25 -32.92 20.47
C PRO A 126 43.62 -32.42 21.77
N VAL A 127 42.40 -32.86 22.07
CA VAL A 127 41.75 -32.51 23.34
C VAL A 127 42.03 -33.62 24.34
N ASP A 128 42.78 -33.30 25.40
CA ASP A 128 43.07 -34.23 26.49
C ASP A 128 42.10 -34.06 27.67
N ALA A 129 42.18 -34.97 28.65
CA ALA A 129 41.32 -34.95 29.83
C ALA A 129 41.50 -33.70 30.70
N SER A 130 42.67 -33.04 30.67
CA SER A 130 42.93 -31.83 31.45
C SER A 130 42.24 -30.61 30.84
N VAL A 131 42.32 -30.46 29.52
CA VAL A 131 41.62 -29.40 28.77
C VAL A 131 40.11 -29.54 28.93
N LEU A 132 39.61 -30.78 28.92
CA LEU A 132 38.19 -31.09 29.07
C LEU A 132 37.62 -30.64 30.42
N GLU A 133 38.25 -31.01 31.54
CA GLU A 133 37.74 -30.61 32.86
C GLU A 133 37.82 -29.08 33.07
N ASN A 134 38.87 -28.43 32.55
CA ASN A 134 39.02 -26.98 32.63
C ASN A 134 37.98 -26.22 31.79
N ALA A 135 37.54 -26.78 30.66
CA ALA A 135 36.55 -26.16 29.78
C ALA A 135 35.11 -26.38 30.25
N ARG A 136 34.83 -27.52 30.90
CA ARG A 136 33.48 -27.93 31.31
C ARG A 136 32.74 -26.89 32.15
N GLU A 137 33.40 -26.32 33.16
CA GLU A 137 32.81 -25.27 33.99
C GLU A 137 32.45 -24.02 33.17
N SER A 138 33.28 -23.67 32.19
CA SER A 138 33.05 -22.53 31.29
C SER A 138 31.82 -22.72 30.42
N VAL A 139 31.67 -23.91 29.86
CA VAL A 139 30.54 -24.27 28.99
C VAL A 139 29.25 -24.32 29.78
N LEU A 140 29.26 -24.92 30.97
CA LEU A 140 28.08 -24.94 31.85
C LEU A 140 27.68 -23.53 32.32
N LYS A 141 28.68 -22.67 32.58
CA LYS A 141 28.43 -21.26 32.90
C LYS A 141 27.83 -20.51 31.71
N GLN A 142 28.37 -20.70 30.51
CA GLN A 142 27.81 -20.11 29.28
C GLN A 142 26.38 -20.59 29.03
N GLN A 143 26.08 -21.87 29.26
CA GLN A 143 24.70 -22.39 29.17
C GLN A 143 23.78 -21.66 30.16
N ALA A 144 24.20 -21.51 31.41
CA ALA A 144 23.41 -20.77 32.41
C ALA A 144 23.24 -19.28 32.07
N GLU A 145 24.21 -18.65 31.40
CA GLU A 145 24.11 -17.28 30.89
C GLU A 145 23.16 -17.20 29.68
N ASN A 146 23.21 -18.18 28.76
CA ASN A 146 22.32 -18.26 27.61
C ASN A 146 20.86 -18.47 28.01
N GLU A 147 20.60 -19.22 29.09
CA GLU A 147 19.25 -19.40 29.66
C GLU A 147 18.64 -18.08 30.16
N GLN A 148 19.46 -17.07 30.47
CA GLN A 148 18.98 -15.72 30.81
C GLN A 148 18.61 -14.89 29.58
N GLN A 149 19.07 -15.27 28.38
CA GLN A 149 18.74 -14.62 27.12
C GLN A 149 17.48 -15.25 26.52
N LEU A 150 16.33 -14.71 26.95
CA LEU A 150 15.01 -15.27 26.61
C LEU A 150 14.75 -15.42 25.10
N GLU A 151 15.32 -14.55 24.27
CA GLU A 151 15.26 -14.68 22.80
C GLU A 151 15.92 -15.99 22.33
N ASN A 152 17.14 -16.28 22.78
CA ASN A 152 17.86 -17.50 22.41
C ASN A 152 17.10 -18.75 22.87
N VAL A 153 16.53 -18.71 24.09
CA VAL A 153 15.70 -19.79 24.62
C VAL A 153 14.48 -20.04 23.72
N VAL A 154 13.77 -18.99 23.33
CA VAL A 154 12.62 -19.10 22.42
C VAL A 154 13.05 -19.64 21.05
N PHE A 155 14.17 -19.19 20.50
CA PHE A 155 14.67 -19.70 19.22
C PHE A 155 15.12 -21.15 19.30
N ASP A 156 15.79 -21.59 20.37
CA ASP A 156 16.15 -23.00 20.53
C ASP A 156 14.91 -23.90 20.62
N HIS A 157 13.88 -23.46 21.36
CA HIS A 157 12.59 -24.13 21.38
C HIS A 157 11.90 -24.13 20.02
N LEU A 158 11.95 -23.02 19.28
CA LEU A 158 11.40 -22.90 17.93
C LEU A 158 12.05 -23.91 16.97
N HIS A 159 13.37 -24.08 17.03
CA HIS A 159 14.08 -25.06 16.21
C HIS A 159 13.70 -26.50 16.61
N ALA A 160 13.62 -26.78 17.91
CA ALA A 160 13.27 -28.10 18.43
C ALA A 160 11.88 -28.57 17.97
N ILE A 161 10.92 -27.65 17.93
CA ILE A 161 9.55 -27.95 17.46
C ILE A 161 9.42 -27.91 15.93
N ALA A 162 10.23 -27.10 15.24
CA ALA A 162 10.24 -27.02 13.79
C ALA A 162 10.84 -28.28 13.15
N PHE A 163 11.88 -28.85 13.73
CA PHE A 163 12.64 -29.99 13.19
C PHE A 163 12.69 -31.14 14.20
N GLN A 164 11.53 -31.70 14.54
CA GLN A 164 11.44 -32.74 15.56
C GLN A 164 12.17 -34.02 15.13
N GLY A 165 13.00 -34.56 16.02
CA GLY A 165 13.77 -35.78 15.76
C GLY A 165 14.99 -35.58 14.86
N GLU A 166 15.15 -34.41 14.24
CA GLU A 166 16.30 -34.06 13.42
C GLU A 166 17.42 -33.45 14.26
N THR A 167 18.67 -33.56 13.79
CA THR A 167 19.82 -32.92 14.47
C THR A 167 19.75 -31.39 14.41
N LEU A 168 19.08 -30.83 13.40
CA LEU A 168 18.90 -29.39 13.23
C LEU A 168 18.04 -28.74 14.35
N GLY A 169 17.16 -29.53 14.97
CA GLY A 169 16.31 -29.08 16.09
C GLY A 169 17.03 -29.04 17.44
N ARG A 170 18.27 -29.51 17.53
CA ARG A 170 19.03 -29.55 18.79
C ARG A 170 19.61 -28.17 19.14
N PRO A 171 19.69 -27.82 20.44
CA PRO A 171 20.29 -26.55 20.87
C PRO A 171 21.79 -26.54 20.56
N VAL A 172 22.30 -25.39 20.11
CA VAL A 172 23.71 -25.25 19.71
C VAL A 172 24.66 -25.47 20.88
N ALA A 173 24.29 -24.96 22.06
CA ALA A 173 25.11 -25.07 23.26
C ALA A 173 25.11 -26.47 23.89
N GLY A 174 24.27 -27.40 23.41
CA GLY A 174 24.02 -28.67 24.09
C GLY A 174 23.04 -28.55 25.26
N ILE A 175 22.65 -29.70 25.83
CA ILE A 175 21.94 -29.75 27.12
C ILE A 175 22.91 -30.12 28.25
N LYS A 176 22.56 -29.76 29.47
CA LYS A 176 23.42 -29.94 30.64
C LYS A 176 23.84 -31.40 30.83
N GLU A 177 22.95 -32.35 30.59
CA GLU A 177 23.17 -33.78 30.78
C GLU A 177 24.21 -34.31 29.79
N THR A 178 24.08 -33.97 28.52
CA THR A 178 25.03 -34.40 27.47
C THR A 178 26.37 -33.73 27.66
N VAL A 179 26.37 -32.41 27.91
CA VAL A 179 27.61 -31.67 28.16
C VAL A 179 28.33 -32.23 29.37
N SER A 180 27.65 -32.56 30.46
CA SER A 180 28.25 -33.15 31.67
C SER A 180 28.82 -34.56 31.44
N ALA A 181 28.29 -35.31 30.46
CA ALA A 181 28.71 -36.66 30.16
C ALA A 181 29.79 -36.76 29.06
N LEU A 182 30.09 -35.68 28.33
CA LEU A 182 31.09 -35.68 27.26
C LEU A 182 32.47 -36.12 27.76
N SER A 183 33.11 -37.03 27.02
CA SER A 183 34.47 -37.50 27.26
C SER A 183 35.48 -36.92 26.26
N ALA A 184 36.78 -37.03 26.54
CA ALA A 184 37.83 -36.55 25.64
C ALA A 184 37.86 -37.35 24.33
N ASP A 185 37.43 -38.61 24.37
CA ASP A 185 37.30 -39.48 23.20
C ASP A 185 36.19 -39.00 22.27
N ASP A 186 35.07 -38.53 22.81
CA ASP A 186 33.95 -37.98 22.02
C ASP A 186 34.37 -36.71 21.26
N LEU A 187 35.08 -35.81 21.94
CA LEU A 187 35.61 -34.57 21.36
C LEU A 187 36.65 -34.88 20.27
N SER A 188 37.53 -35.85 20.53
CA SER A 188 38.55 -36.29 19.59
C SER A 188 37.95 -37.00 18.37
N ALA A 189 36.91 -37.80 18.56
CA ALA A 189 36.19 -38.46 17.47
C ALA A 189 35.50 -37.45 16.56
N PHE A 190 34.82 -36.45 17.13
CA PHE A 190 34.20 -35.38 16.34
C PHE A 190 35.24 -34.58 15.55
N LYS A 191 36.37 -34.23 16.18
CA LYS A 191 37.46 -33.50 15.52
C LYS A 191 38.05 -34.31 14.37
N LYS A 192 38.31 -35.61 14.58
CA LYS A 192 38.83 -36.51 13.54
C LYS A 192 37.88 -36.66 12.34
N GLU A 193 36.57 -36.66 12.59
CA GLU A 193 35.55 -36.81 11.54
C GLU A 193 35.31 -35.51 10.75
N ASN A 194 35.39 -34.35 11.42
CA ASN A 194 34.92 -33.08 10.86
C ASN A 194 36.03 -32.06 10.54
N TYR A 195 37.17 -32.09 11.25
CA TYR A 195 38.27 -31.11 11.08
C TYR A 195 39.27 -31.64 10.05
N VAL A 196 38.76 -31.92 8.85
CA VAL A 196 39.48 -32.49 7.71
C VAL A 196 39.65 -31.46 6.60
N ALA A 197 40.69 -31.60 5.78
CA ALA A 197 41.15 -30.56 4.86
C ALA A 197 40.04 -30.01 3.95
N ASN A 198 39.26 -30.88 3.31
CA ASN A 198 38.19 -30.53 2.36
C ASN A 198 36.90 -29.98 3.00
N ARG A 199 36.81 -29.90 4.33
CA ARG A 199 35.69 -29.27 5.05
C ARG A 199 36.06 -27.93 5.69
N MET A 200 37.25 -27.41 5.37
CA MET A 200 37.78 -26.19 5.98
C MET A 200 38.21 -25.17 4.94
N VAL A 201 38.00 -23.90 5.29
CA VAL A 201 38.53 -22.76 4.53
C VAL A 201 39.29 -21.82 5.45
N LEU A 202 40.53 -21.50 5.07
CA LEU A 202 41.29 -20.40 5.64
C LEU A 202 40.91 -19.10 4.92
N VAL A 203 40.38 -18.14 5.68
CA VAL A 203 39.92 -16.86 5.17
C VAL A 203 40.82 -15.73 5.62
N GLY A 204 41.15 -14.81 4.71
CA GLY A 204 41.81 -13.54 5.02
C GLY A 204 41.06 -12.32 4.47
N SER A 205 40.93 -11.26 5.26
CA SER A 205 40.33 -9.99 4.85
C SER A 205 41.10 -8.80 5.40
N GLY A 206 41.23 -7.71 4.62
CA GLY A 206 41.97 -6.51 5.00
C GLY A 206 43.39 -6.52 4.44
N ASP A 207 44.37 -6.06 5.20
CA ASP A 207 45.78 -5.98 4.77
C ASP A 207 46.47 -7.35 4.79
N VAL A 208 45.99 -8.26 3.94
CA VAL A 208 46.47 -9.64 3.77
C VAL A 208 46.91 -9.85 2.33
N ASP A 209 48.02 -10.54 2.12
CA ASP A 209 48.47 -10.98 0.80
C ASP A 209 48.06 -12.45 0.56
N HIS A 210 47.31 -12.71 -0.52
CA HIS A 210 46.78 -14.06 -0.77
C HIS A 210 47.88 -15.09 -0.98
N ASP A 211 48.93 -14.75 -1.72
CA ASP A 211 49.99 -15.70 -2.08
C ASP A 211 50.86 -16.04 -0.86
N ALA A 212 51.06 -15.09 0.05
CA ALA A 212 51.63 -15.36 1.37
C ALA A 212 50.72 -16.25 2.22
N LEU A 213 49.40 -16.02 2.22
CA LEU A 213 48.44 -16.84 2.96
C LEU A 213 48.38 -18.28 2.44
N VAL A 214 48.49 -18.48 1.12
CA VAL A 214 48.58 -19.82 0.50
C VAL A 214 49.82 -20.56 0.97
N LYS A 215 51.00 -19.92 0.97
CA LYS A 215 52.25 -20.55 1.46
C LYS A 215 52.17 -20.94 2.94
N LEU A 216 51.58 -20.07 3.76
CA LEU A 216 51.34 -20.36 5.18
C LEU A 216 50.37 -21.54 5.34
N ALA A 217 49.32 -21.60 4.52
CA ALA A 217 48.38 -22.71 4.53
C ALA A 217 49.01 -24.02 4.09
N GLU A 218 49.86 -24.03 3.06
CA GLU A 218 50.64 -25.21 2.64
C GLU A 218 51.52 -25.72 3.78
N GLN A 219 52.20 -24.81 4.48
CA GLN A 219 53.08 -25.17 5.59
C GLN A 219 52.32 -25.72 6.80
N LYS A 220 51.18 -25.11 7.16
CA LYS A 220 50.47 -25.39 8.42
C LYS A 220 49.32 -26.40 8.28
N PHE A 221 48.65 -26.43 7.14
CA PHE A 221 47.46 -27.26 6.88
C PHE A 221 47.66 -28.28 5.74
N GLY A 222 48.78 -28.25 5.01
CA GLY A 222 49.06 -29.20 3.93
C GLY A 222 49.19 -30.67 4.38
N GLY A 223 49.47 -30.90 5.66
CA GLY A 223 49.54 -32.24 6.27
C GLY A 223 48.20 -32.82 6.72
N LEU A 224 47.09 -32.07 6.60
CA LEU A 224 45.76 -32.55 6.98
C LEU A 224 45.24 -33.60 6.00
N GLU A 225 44.60 -34.64 6.52
CA GLU A 225 43.91 -35.65 5.73
C GLU A 225 42.66 -35.06 5.06
N ALA A 226 42.39 -35.47 3.82
CA ALA A 226 41.12 -35.22 3.16
C ALA A 226 40.06 -36.18 3.72
N GLY A 227 38.91 -35.66 4.13
CA GLY A 227 37.78 -36.48 4.54
C GLY A 227 37.03 -37.10 3.37
N ALA A 228 36.08 -37.98 3.66
CA ALA A 228 35.16 -38.50 2.66
C ALA A 228 34.42 -37.35 1.95
N GLU A 229 34.13 -37.49 0.64
CA GLU A 229 33.27 -36.54 -0.06
C GLU A 229 31.92 -36.45 0.67
N ALA A 230 31.43 -35.22 0.87
CA ALA A 230 30.18 -34.97 1.57
C ALA A 230 29.04 -35.66 0.81
N VAL A 231 28.46 -36.72 1.40
CA VAL A 231 27.21 -37.30 0.91
C VAL A 231 26.13 -36.24 1.09
N SER A 232 25.40 -35.90 0.03
CA SER A 232 24.27 -34.96 0.10
C SER A 232 23.36 -35.36 1.25
N ALA A 233 23.38 -34.58 2.34
CA ALA A 233 22.54 -34.84 3.49
C ALA A 233 21.07 -34.85 3.06
N SER A 234 20.28 -35.78 3.60
CA SER A 234 18.84 -35.78 3.38
C SER A 234 18.25 -34.50 3.96
N LYS A 235 17.33 -33.89 3.19
CA LYS A 235 16.60 -32.69 3.63
C LYS A 235 16.00 -32.92 5.02
N ALA A 236 16.34 -32.08 6.00
CA ALA A 236 15.73 -32.12 7.32
C ALA A 236 14.22 -31.87 7.23
N ALA A 237 13.43 -32.72 7.89
CA ALA A 237 11.97 -32.61 7.84
C ALA A 237 11.47 -31.47 8.74
N PHE A 238 10.73 -30.54 8.15
CA PHE A 238 9.96 -29.55 8.92
C PHE A 238 8.62 -30.16 9.34
N THR A 239 8.38 -30.25 10.65
CA THR A 239 7.18 -30.88 11.21
C THR A 239 6.08 -29.88 11.60
N GLY A 240 6.44 -28.69 12.08
CA GLY A 240 5.51 -27.69 12.61
C GLY A 240 4.75 -28.16 13.86
N SER A 241 4.95 -27.50 15.00
CA SER A 241 4.17 -27.74 16.22
C SER A 241 4.26 -26.55 17.17
N GLU A 242 3.75 -26.66 18.40
CA GLU A 242 3.91 -25.62 19.41
C GLU A 242 4.59 -26.07 20.70
N ILE A 243 5.20 -25.11 21.39
CA ILE A 243 5.60 -25.22 22.79
C ILE A 243 5.25 -23.94 23.54
N ARG A 244 4.66 -24.10 24.72
CA ARG A 244 4.17 -23.01 25.57
C ARG A 244 4.77 -23.14 26.96
N LEU A 245 5.71 -22.27 27.29
CA LEU A 245 6.37 -22.19 28.58
C LEU A 245 5.80 -20.99 29.36
N ARG A 246 4.65 -21.21 30.01
CA ARG A 246 4.00 -20.16 30.78
C ARG A 246 4.77 -19.86 32.05
N ASP A 247 5.22 -18.62 32.18
CA ASP A 247 5.82 -18.06 33.39
C ASP A 247 5.30 -16.64 33.62
N ASP A 248 4.31 -16.52 34.52
CA ASP A 248 3.62 -15.25 34.78
C ASP A 248 4.46 -14.29 35.63
N VAL A 249 5.59 -14.76 36.19
CA VAL A 249 6.55 -13.96 36.96
C VAL A 249 7.41 -13.10 36.04
N LEU A 250 7.62 -13.53 34.79
CA LEU A 250 8.32 -12.73 33.80
C LEU A 250 7.52 -11.47 33.42
N PRO A 251 8.21 -10.33 33.23
CA PRO A 251 7.55 -9.06 32.93
C PRO A 251 6.97 -9.01 31.51
N GLN A 252 7.52 -9.80 30.58
CA GLN A 252 7.20 -9.76 29.15
C GLN A 252 7.05 -11.18 28.60
N ALA A 253 6.14 -11.33 27.63
CA ALA A 253 6.01 -12.54 26.84
C ALA A 253 6.94 -12.47 25.62
N HIS A 254 7.67 -13.56 25.36
CA HIS A 254 8.60 -13.72 24.23
C HIS A 254 8.06 -14.83 23.33
N ILE A 255 7.77 -14.50 22.07
CA ILE A 255 7.00 -15.40 21.19
C ILE A 255 7.59 -15.38 19.79
N ALA A 256 7.80 -16.56 19.21
CA ALA A 256 8.23 -16.73 17.83
C ALA A 256 7.28 -17.65 17.05
N LEU A 257 6.95 -17.24 15.83
CA LEU A 257 6.20 -18.03 14.86
C LEU A 257 7.02 -18.17 13.58
N ALA A 258 7.15 -19.38 13.06
CA ALA A 258 7.92 -19.65 11.84
C ALA A 258 7.31 -20.75 10.98
N VAL A 259 7.61 -20.68 9.70
CA VAL A 259 7.35 -21.70 8.68
C VAL A 259 8.67 -22.21 8.13
N GLU A 260 8.62 -23.28 7.34
CA GLU A 260 9.81 -23.76 6.62
C GLU A 260 10.36 -22.64 5.72
N GLY A 261 11.67 -22.42 5.75
CA GLY A 261 12.38 -21.46 4.93
C GLY A 261 13.13 -22.11 3.74
N ALA A 262 14.00 -21.34 3.11
CA ALA A 262 14.79 -21.79 1.96
C ALA A 262 16.26 -22.04 2.33
N PRO A 263 16.94 -22.96 1.62
CA PRO A 263 18.38 -23.18 1.78
C PRO A 263 19.19 -21.89 1.55
N TYR A 264 20.26 -21.71 2.32
CA TYR A 264 21.15 -20.55 2.22
C TYR A 264 21.69 -20.37 0.79
N LEU A 265 21.70 -19.12 0.29
CA LEU A 265 22.12 -18.73 -1.07
C LEU A 265 21.27 -19.29 -2.23
N SER A 266 20.16 -19.99 -1.97
CA SER A 266 19.20 -20.32 -3.03
C SER A 266 18.50 -19.07 -3.58
N GLU A 267 17.90 -19.17 -4.77
CA GLU A 267 17.09 -18.06 -5.31
C GLU A 267 15.95 -17.67 -4.35
N ASP A 268 15.31 -18.68 -3.75
CA ASP A 268 14.22 -18.48 -2.78
C ASP A 268 14.71 -17.85 -1.47
N TYR A 269 15.96 -18.06 -1.06
CA TYR A 269 16.53 -17.39 0.11
C TYR A 269 16.56 -15.86 -0.06
N PHE A 270 16.94 -15.36 -1.24
CA PHE A 270 16.90 -13.93 -1.52
C PHE A 270 15.46 -13.39 -1.60
N ASN A 271 14.51 -14.19 -2.10
CA ASN A 271 13.08 -13.84 -2.07
C ASN A 271 12.58 -13.71 -0.62
N LEU A 272 12.95 -14.63 0.26
CA LEU A 272 12.60 -14.62 1.68
C LEU A 272 13.23 -13.45 2.44
N LEU A 273 14.46 -13.05 2.11
CA LEU A 273 15.08 -11.83 2.66
C LEU A 273 14.32 -10.56 2.27
N VAL A 274 13.81 -10.48 1.04
CA VAL A 274 12.96 -9.36 0.62
C VAL A 274 11.60 -9.42 1.32
N LEU A 275 11.01 -10.61 1.49
CA LEU A 275 9.79 -10.81 2.29
C LEU A 275 9.96 -10.39 3.76
N GLN A 276 11.10 -10.71 4.36
CA GLN A 276 11.47 -10.27 5.70
C GLN A 276 11.47 -8.73 5.79
N ASN A 277 12.05 -8.05 4.80
CA ASN A 277 12.10 -6.58 4.77
C ASN A 277 10.75 -5.93 4.41
N LEU A 278 9.82 -6.65 3.78
CA LEU A 278 8.45 -6.18 3.57
C LEU A 278 7.68 -6.04 4.90
N ILE A 279 7.86 -6.99 5.82
CA ILE A 279 7.30 -6.93 7.17
C ILE A 279 8.15 -6.01 8.06
N GLY A 280 9.47 -6.16 7.99
CA GLY A 280 10.45 -5.37 8.73
C GLY A 280 10.53 -5.72 10.22
N SER A 281 11.05 -4.75 10.97
CA SER A 281 11.14 -4.75 12.43
C SER A 281 10.57 -3.46 13.01
N TRP A 282 10.19 -3.50 14.28
CA TRP A 282 9.66 -2.36 15.01
C TRP A 282 10.00 -2.50 16.49
N ASP A 283 10.33 -1.39 17.14
CA ASP A 283 10.62 -1.33 18.58
C ASP A 283 10.05 -0.02 19.12
N ARG A 284 9.26 -0.11 20.20
CA ARG A 284 8.61 1.02 20.87
C ARG A 284 9.59 2.12 21.30
N ASN A 285 10.84 1.76 21.58
CA ASN A 285 11.86 2.67 22.08
C ASN A 285 12.56 3.48 20.97
N LEU A 286 12.35 3.11 19.70
CA LEU A 286 12.92 3.87 18.59
C LEU A 286 12.12 5.15 18.37
N GLY A 287 12.79 6.31 18.33
CA GLY A 287 12.14 7.61 18.09
C GLY A 287 11.37 7.71 16.77
N ALA A 288 11.66 6.81 15.81
CA ALA A 288 10.96 6.69 14.53
C ALA A 288 9.83 5.65 14.52
N ALA A 289 9.49 5.02 15.66
CA ALA A 289 8.53 3.92 15.75
C ALA A 289 7.13 4.26 15.19
N ALA A 290 6.70 5.52 15.28
CA ALA A 290 5.43 5.99 14.73
C ALA A 290 5.44 6.20 13.19
N ASN A 291 6.64 6.26 12.59
CA ASN A 291 6.87 6.68 11.21
C ASN A 291 7.41 5.54 10.33
N LEU A 292 7.47 4.30 10.84
CA LEU A 292 7.87 3.16 10.03
C LEU A 292 6.82 2.85 8.97
N THR A 293 7.29 2.46 7.78
CA THR A 293 6.46 2.34 6.57
C THR A 293 5.87 0.93 6.36
N SER A 294 6.12 0.01 7.31
CA SER A 294 5.51 -1.32 7.32
C SER A 294 4.12 -1.27 7.93
N ARG A 295 3.17 -1.99 7.32
CA ARG A 295 1.77 -2.03 7.75
C ARG A 295 1.62 -2.64 9.14
N LEU A 296 2.36 -3.72 9.41
CA LEU A 296 2.34 -4.37 10.72
C LEU A 296 2.89 -3.43 11.79
N SER A 297 3.97 -2.69 11.50
CA SER A 297 4.52 -1.67 12.41
C SER A 297 3.50 -0.59 12.77
N THR A 298 2.73 -0.10 11.79
CA THR A 298 1.67 0.89 12.03
C THR A 298 0.58 0.34 12.97
N VAL A 299 0.10 -0.88 12.72
CA VAL A 299 -0.95 -1.52 13.53
C VAL A 299 -0.45 -1.78 14.95
N VAL A 300 0.77 -2.32 15.10
CA VAL A 300 1.38 -2.63 16.40
C VAL A 300 1.60 -1.35 17.21
N HIS A 301 2.08 -0.28 16.58
CA HIS A 301 2.29 1.01 17.25
C HIS A 301 0.97 1.63 17.72
N GLN A 302 -0.03 1.69 16.85
CA GLN A 302 -1.32 2.33 17.15
C GLN A 302 -2.09 1.62 18.26
N ASN A 303 -2.02 0.29 18.28
CA ASN A 303 -2.78 -0.55 19.21
C ASN A 303 -1.95 -1.05 20.41
N LYS A 304 -0.66 -0.70 20.48
CA LYS A 304 0.26 -1.10 21.56
C LYS A 304 0.31 -2.63 21.77
N LEU A 305 0.36 -3.38 20.67
CA LEU A 305 0.26 -4.84 20.68
C LEU A 305 1.56 -5.55 21.10
N ALA A 306 2.70 -4.90 20.91
CA ALA A 306 4.01 -5.42 21.28
C ALA A 306 4.92 -4.29 21.81
N SER A 307 5.98 -4.68 22.50
CA SER A 307 7.13 -3.85 22.85
C SER A 307 8.13 -3.79 21.70
N SER A 308 8.34 -4.92 21.01
CA SER A 308 9.13 -5.01 19.79
C SER A 308 8.72 -6.21 18.95
N PHE A 309 9.01 -6.18 17.65
CA PHE A 309 9.00 -7.36 16.78
C PHE A 309 10.08 -7.26 15.70
N ALA A 310 10.54 -8.41 15.22
CA ALA A 310 11.44 -8.51 14.09
C ALA A 310 11.12 -9.76 13.26
N SER A 311 11.04 -9.57 11.94
CA SER A 311 11.01 -10.70 11.00
C SER A 311 12.41 -11.24 10.78
N PHE A 312 12.55 -12.55 10.59
CA PHE A 312 13.84 -13.21 10.40
C PHE A 312 13.80 -14.24 9.27
N THR A 313 14.98 -14.49 8.70
CA THR A 313 15.25 -15.55 7.73
C THR A 313 16.55 -16.25 8.14
N HIS A 314 16.48 -17.54 8.42
CA HIS A 314 17.63 -18.40 8.65
C HIS A 314 17.70 -19.42 7.51
N GLY A 315 18.80 -19.42 6.76
CA GLY A 315 19.05 -20.43 5.72
C GLY A 315 20.08 -21.44 6.22
N TYR A 316 19.81 -22.72 5.95
CA TYR A 316 20.72 -23.84 6.20
C TYR A 316 21.13 -24.50 4.87
N ARG A 317 21.97 -25.53 4.90
CA ARG A 317 22.46 -26.22 3.69
C ARG A 317 21.33 -26.77 2.80
N ASP A 318 20.21 -27.20 3.38
CA ASP A 318 19.13 -27.96 2.72
C ASP A 318 17.70 -27.47 3.02
N THR A 319 17.53 -26.60 4.01
CA THR A 319 16.23 -26.00 4.42
C THR A 319 16.45 -24.63 5.08
N GLY A 320 15.45 -24.06 5.73
CA GLY A 320 15.56 -22.82 6.50
C GLY A 320 14.42 -22.63 7.49
N LEU A 321 14.44 -21.48 8.17
CA LEU A 321 13.31 -20.95 8.93
C LEU A 321 13.03 -19.53 8.47
N TRP A 322 11.75 -19.22 8.26
CA TRP A 322 11.30 -17.86 8.02
C TRP A 322 10.15 -17.55 8.96
N GLY A 323 10.18 -16.39 9.61
CA GLY A 323 9.22 -16.12 10.65
C GLY A 323 9.32 -14.74 11.27
N LEU A 324 8.64 -14.59 12.40
CA LEU A 324 8.61 -13.36 13.18
C LEU A 324 8.74 -13.69 14.67
N TYR A 325 9.58 -12.92 15.34
CA TYR A 325 9.74 -12.90 16.78
C TYR A 325 9.21 -11.60 17.34
N PHE A 326 8.47 -11.64 18.45
CA PHE A 326 7.96 -10.45 19.12
C PHE A 326 7.96 -10.59 20.63
N VAL A 327 8.07 -9.43 21.29
CA VAL A 327 8.08 -9.28 22.74
C VAL A 327 6.93 -8.37 23.13
N THR A 328 6.13 -8.72 24.14
CA THR A 328 5.00 -7.90 24.57
C THR A 328 4.77 -7.92 26.08
N GLU A 329 4.43 -6.74 26.62
CA GLU A 329 3.92 -6.56 27.98
C GLU A 329 2.38 -6.71 28.02
N ASN A 330 1.72 -6.70 26.85
CA ASN A 330 0.27 -6.67 26.72
C ASN A 330 -0.29 -8.09 26.65
N ARG A 331 -0.50 -8.68 27.83
CA ARG A 331 -0.92 -10.08 28.01
C ARG A 331 -2.29 -10.41 27.42
N GLU A 332 -3.19 -9.42 27.39
CA GLU A 332 -4.58 -9.59 26.95
C GLU A 332 -4.76 -9.55 25.42
N GLN A 333 -3.77 -9.05 24.67
CA GLN A 333 -3.86 -8.82 23.23
C GLN A 333 -2.78 -9.55 22.42
N ILE A 334 -2.22 -10.62 22.98
CA ILE A 334 -1.25 -11.47 22.28
C ILE A 334 -1.92 -12.11 21.04
N ASP A 335 -3.19 -12.50 21.14
CA ASP A 335 -3.96 -13.05 20.03
C ASP A 335 -4.25 -12.02 18.93
N ASP A 336 -4.49 -10.76 19.29
CA ASP A 336 -4.61 -9.66 18.34
C ASP A 336 -3.30 -9.47 17.56
N PHE A 337 -2.14 -9.51 18.23
CA PHE A 337 -0.85 -9.45 17.54
C PHE A 337 -0.70 -10.59 16.53
N VAL A 338 -0.95 -11.84 16.96
CA VAL A 338 -0.87 -13.02 16.10
C VAL A 338 -1.84 -12.91 14.93
N HIS A 339 -3.07 -12.42 15.17
CA HIS A 339 -4.06 -12.18 14.12
C HIS A 339 -3.56 -11.21 13.05
N PHE A 340 -3.05 -10.04 13.46
CA PHE A 340 -2.57 -9.03 12.51
C PHE A 340 -1.29 -9.46 11.80
N MET A 341 -0.41 -10.20 12.47
CA MET A 341 0.76 -10.81 11.87
C MET A 341 0.36 -11.79 10.77
N GLN A 342 -0.53 -12.74 11.05
CA GLN A 342 -1.01 -13.72 10.06
C GLN A 342 -1.77 -13.07 8.90
N ARG A 343 -2.51 -11.99 9.18
CA ARG A 343 -3.17 -11.21 8.12
C ARG A 343 -2.14 -10.56 7.19
N GLU A 344 -1.03 -10.04 7.73
CA GLU A 344 0.05 -9.49 6.92
C GLU A 344 0.77 -10.59 6.14
N TRP A 345 1.04 -11.75 6.75
CA TRP A 345 1.60 -12.92 6.05
C TRP A 345 0.74 -13.37 4.86
N ASN A 346 -0.58 -13.49 5.06
CA ASN A 346 -1.53 -13.82 3.99
C ASN A 346 -1.64 -12.73 2.91
N ARG A 347 -1.36 -11.47 3.26
CA ARG A 347 -1.32 -10.37 2.30
C ARG A 347 -0.14 -10.50 1.33
N LEU A 348 0.99 -11.06 1.79
CA LEU A 348 2.22 -11.17 1.01
C LEU A 348 2.04 -12.05 -0.25
N SER A 349 1.12 -13.01 -0.24
CA SER A 349 0.80 -13.84 -1.41
C SER A 349 -0.16 -13.18 -2.40
N THR A 350 -0.91 -12.14 -2.00
CA THR A 350 -2.04 -11.62 -2.80
C THR A 350 -1.87 -10.17 -3.25
N SER A 351 -1.49 -9.26 -2.36
CA SER A 351 -1.70 -7.82 -2.54
C SER A 351 -0.48 -6.96 -2.22
N VAL A 352 0.72 -7.53 -2.39
CA VAL A 352 1.99 -6.78 -2.41
C VAL A 352 2.05 -5.90 -3.66
N THR A 353 2.47 -4.64 -3.50
CA THR A 353 2.63 -3.68 -4.60
C THR A 353 4.08 -3.60 -5.10
N ALA A 354 4.28 -3.11 -6.34
CA ALA A 354 5.62 -2.91 -6.89
C ALA A 354 6.47 -1.91 -6.08
N SER A 355 5.85 -0.87 -5.51
CA SER A 355 6.54 0.10 -4.67
C SER A 355 7.00 -0.49 -3.33
N GLU A 356 6.20 -1.38 -2.73
CA GLU A 356 6.57 -2.09 -1.50
C GLU A 356 7.76 -3.01 -1.76
N VAL A 357 7.75 -3.77 -2.86
CA VAL A 357 8.86 -4.67 -3.24
C VAL A 357 10.13 -3.88 -3.53
N GLU A 358 10.04 -2.78 -4.28
CA GLU A 358 11.25 -2.00 -4.60
C GLU A 358 11.87 -1.39 -3.34
N ARG A 359 11.07 -0.87 -2.41
CA ARG A 359 11.57 -0.42 -1.10
C ARG A 359 12.25 -1.56 -0.33
N ALA A 360 11.61 -2.72 -0.23
CA ALA A 360 12.15 -3.86 0.49
C ALA A 360 13.45 -4.39 -0.15
N LYS A 361 13.57 -4.38 -1.49
CA LYS A 361 14.80 -4.68 -2.21
C LYS A 361 15.93 -3.73 -1.83
N GLN A 362 15.67 -2.43 -1.80
CA GLN A 362 16.67 -1.44 -1.39
C GLN A 362 17.09 -1.63 0.08
N GLN A 363 16.14 -1.90 0.98
CA GLN A 363 16.44 -2.18 2.39
C GLN A 363 17.27 -3.46 2.56
N THR A 364 16.93 -4.52 1.82
CA THR A 364 17.68 -5.78 1.81
C THR A 364 19.11 -5.56 1.32
N LEU A 365 19.28 -4.82 0.22
CA LEU A 365 20.59 -4.45 -0.31
C LEU A 365 21.40 -3.63 0.67
N SER A 366 20.80 -2.60 1.27
CA SER A 366 21.46 -1.78 2.28
C SER A 366 21.88 -2.61 3.49
N SER A 367 21.02 -3.50 3.98
CA SER A 367 21.32 -4.37 5.13
C SER A 367 22.49 -5.32 4.84
N LEU A 368 22.49 -5.99 3.68
CA LEU A 368 23.55 -6.92 3.29
C LEU A 368 24.90 -6.22 2.99
N LEU A 369 24.87 -4.97 2.53
CA LEU A 369 26.10 -4.21 2.29
C LEU A 369 26.64 -3.58 3.58
N LEU A 370 25.76 -3.09 4.46
CA LEU A 370 26.14 -2.56 5.76
C LEU A 370 26.68 -3.65 6.68
N SER A 371 26.23 -4.90 6.54
CA SER A 371 26.78 -6.03 7.29
C SER A 371 28.22 -6.38 6.93
N LEU A 372 28.82 -5.72 5.92
CA LEU A 372 30.21 -5.93 5.48
C LEU A 372 31.12 -4.74 5.86
N ASP A 373 30.78 -4.00 6.92
CA ASP A 373 31.48 -2.78 7.36
C ASP A 373 32.86 -3.01 8.02
N SER A 374 33.19 -4.26 8.36
CA SER A 374 34.43 -4.62 9.04
C SER A 374 35.14 -5.79 8.37
N THR A 375 36.47 -5.85 8.51
CA THR A 375 37.30 -6.95 8.01
C THR A 375 36.86 -8.31 8.59
N CYS A 376 36.40 -8.35 9.85
CA CYS A 376 35.85 -9.54 10.48
C CYS A 376 34.55 -10.00 9.80
N ALA A 377 33.62 -9.06 9.55
CA ALA A 377 32.36 -9.39 8.91
C ALA A 377 32.55 -9.85 7.45
N VAL A 378 33.49 -9.24 6.73
CA VAL A 378 33.91 -9.69 5.39
C VAL A 378 34.52 -11.11 5.45
N ALA A 379 35.39 -11.39 6.42
CA ALA A 379 35.96 -12.72 6.59
C ALA A 379 34.87 -13.77 6.93
N HIS A 380 33.90 -13.41 7.76
CA HIS A 380 32.78 -14.29 8.11
C HIS A 380 31.89 -14.60 6.90
N ASP A 381 31.58 -13.59 6.09
CA ASP A 381 30.81 -13.74 4.86
C ASP A 381 31.56 -14.61 3.82
N ILE A 382 32.86 -14.38 3.60
CA ILE A 382 33.68 -15.23 2.73
C ILE A 382 33.64 -16.69 3.21
N GLY A 383 33.91 -16.93 4.50
CA GLY A 383 33.95 -18.28 5.07
C GLY A 383 32.62 -19.03 4.88
N ASN A 384 31.52 -18.36 5.21
CA ASN A 384 30.17 -18.94 5.09
C ASN A 384 29.80 -19.31 3.65
N GLN A 385 30.07 -18.43 2.69
CA GLN A 385 29.68 -18.65 1.30
C GLN A 385 30.60 -19.67 0.60
N VAL A 386 31.92 -19.60 0.86
CA VAL A 386 32.91 -20.49 0.23
C VAL A 386 32.74 -21.93 0.74
N LEU A 387 32.50 -22.14 2.04
CA LEU A 387 32.20 -23.49 2.56
C LEU A 387 30.96 -24.11 1.91
N THR A 388 29.95 -23.30 1.61
CA THR A 388 28.66 -23.82 1.12
C THR A 388 28.63 -24.00 -0.38
N SER A 389 29.18 -23.04 -1.12
CA SER A 389 29.00 -22.94 -2.57
C SER A 389 30.31 -22.98 -3.36
N GLY A 390 31.45 -23.14 -2.67
CA GLY A 390 32.79 -23.15 -3.27
C GLY A 390 33.27 -21.78 -3.76
N LYS A 391 32.42 -20.75 -3.72
CA LYS A 391 32.75 -19.38 -4.11
C LYS A 391 32.02 -18.37 -3.22
N ARG A 392 32.50 -17.13 -3.21
CA ARG A 392 31.76 -16.01 -2.65
C ARG A 392 31.02 -15.29 -3.78
N LEU A 393 29.73 -15.05 -3.63
CA LEU A 393 28.99 -14.15 -4.51
C LEU A 393 29.54 -12.73 -4.35
N THR A 394 29.89 -12.12 -5.46
CA THR A 394 30.31 -10.72 -5.48
C THR A 394 29.14 -9.80 -5.11
N GLN A 395 29.45 -8.61 -4.61
CA GLN A 395 28.42 -7.61 -4.32
C GLN A 395 27.57 -7.27 -5.56
N GLU A 396 28.16 -7.30 -6.76
CA GLU A 396 27.43 -7.07 -8.01
C GLU A 396 26.52 -8.26 -8.38
N GLU A 397 26.92 -9.51 -8.12
CA GLU A 397 26.04 -10.67 -8.29
C GLU A 397 24.86 -10.63 -7.30
N ILE A 398 25.09 -10.26 -6.03
CA ILE A 398 24.03 -10.10 -5.03
C ILE A 398 23.09 -8.96 -5.44
N LYS A 399 23.63 -7.81 -5.84
CA LYS A 399 22.86 -6.68 -6.39
C LYS A 399 22.04 -7.08 -7.61
N ALA A 400 22.62 -7.84 -8.53
CA ALA A 400 21.92 -8.30 -9.73
C ALA A 400 20.81 -9.28 -9.37
N THR A 401 21.05 -10.18 -8.42
CA THR A 401 20.07 -11.16 -7.95
C THR A 401 18.87 -10.46 -7.30
N ILE A 402 19.10 -9.59 -6.32
CA ILE A 402 18.02 -8.82 -5.67
C ILE A 402 17.35 -7.88 -6.68
N ARG A 403 18.15 -7.22 -7.54
CA ARG A 403 17.77 -6.49 -8.76
C ARG A 403 16.56 -7.09 -9.49
N LYS A 404 16.68 -8.38 -9.80
CA LYS A 404 15.75 -9.12 -10.66
C LYS A 404 14.45 -9.53 -9.97
N ILE A 405 14.41 -9.52 -8.64
CA ILE A 405 13.22 -9.93 -7.89
C ILE A 405 12.03 -9.05 -8.26
N SER A 406 10.97 -9.69 -8.75
CA SER A 406 9.71 -9.07 -9.14
C SER A 406 8.62 -9.28 -8.08
N VAL A 407 7.51 -8.55 -8.21
CA VAL A 407 6.31 -8.76 -7.37
C VAL A 407 5.80 -10.20 -7.48
N ASN A 408 5.91 -10.80 -8.66
CA ASN A 408 5.44 -12.17 -8.88
C ASN A 408 6.34 -13.20 -8.16
N ASP A 409 7.65 -12.96 -8.09
CA ASP A 409 8.57 -13.85 -7.37
C ASP A 409 8.30 -13.81 -5.87
N ILE A 410 8.04 -12.62 -5.32
CA ILE A 410 7.61 -12.43 -3.92
C ILE A 410 6.29 -13.16 -3.64
N ARG A 411 5.28 -13.01 -4.51
CA ARG A 411 3.99 -13.69 -4.35
C ARG A 411 4.14 -15.21 -4.43
N LYS A 412 4.96 -15.72 -5.35
CA LYS A 412 5.26 -17.15 -5.47
C LYS A 412 5.98 -17.69 -4.24
N ALA A 413 6.97 -16.96 -3.73
CA ALA A 413 7.67 -17.34 -2.51
C ALA A 413 6.72 -17.35 -1.30
N ALA A 414 5.85 -16.35 -1.16
CA ALA A 414 4.83 -16.32 -0.12
C ALA A 414 3.80 -17.46 -0.27
N ASP A 415 3.34 -17.76 -1.48
CA ASP A 415 2.45 -18.91 -1.72
C ASP A 415 3.12 -20.24 -1.40
N LYS A 416 4.42 -20.38 -1.70
CA LYS A 416 5.20 -21.60 -1.46
C LYS A 416 5.50 -21.82 0.02
N TYR A 417 5.94 -20.79 0.73
CA TYR A 417 6.51 -20.92 2.08
C TYR A 417 5.56 -20.49 3.19
N ILE A 418 4.52 -19.71 2.90
CA ILE A 418 3.62 -19.15 3.92
C ILE A 418 2.22 -19.75 3.77
N ALA A 419 1.65 -19.71 2.56
CA ALA A 419 0.26 -20.13 2.36
C ALA A 419 0.06 -21.63 2.63
N ASP A 420 -0.86 -21.94 3.55
CA ASP A 420 -1.22 -23.30 3.96
C ASP A 420 -0.05 -24.19 4.39
N GLN A 421 1.04 -23.60 4.86
CA GLN A 421 2.19 -24.34 5.38
C GLN A 421 2.01 -24.69 6.86
N GLU A 422 2.71 -25.75 7.28
CA GLU A 422 2.88 -26.04 8.70
C GLU A 422 3.60 -24.90 9.40
N VAL A 423 3.24 -24.66 10.66
CA VAL A 423 3.76 -23.55 11.46
C VAL A 423 4.33 -24.07 12.78
N ALA A 424 5.46 -23.51 13.17
CA ALA A 424 6.11 -23.69 14.46
C ALA A 424 5.82 -22.48 15.35
N VAL A 425 5.37 -22.71 16.59
CA VAL A 425 5.02 -21.64 17.56
C VAL A 425 5.72 -21.88 18.90
N ALA A 426 6.63 -21.00 19.28
CA ALA A 426 7.29 -21.05 20.58
C ALA A 426 6.91 -19.82 21.41
N GLY A 427 6.48 -20.02 22.65
CA GLY A 427 6.15 -18.93 23.58
C GLY A 427 6.73 -19.17 24.98
N LEU A 428 7.29 -18.11 25.58
CA LEU A 428 7.86 -18.08 26.93
C LEU A 428 7.38 -16.83 27.69
N GLY A 429 6.96 -16.98 28.95
CA GLY A 429 6.49 -15.88 29.81
C GLY A 429 4.97 -15.85 30.00
N PRO A 430 4.33 -14.69 30.25
CA PRO A 430 2.88 -14.56 30.42
C PRO A 430 2.15 -14.67 29.07
N ILE A 431 1.97 -15.92 28.61
CA ILE A 431 1.44 -16.27 27.28
C ILE A 431 -0.02 -16.76 27.31
N GLU A 432 -0.79 -16.41 28.33
CA GLU A 432 -2.20 -16.81 28.46
C GLU A 432 -3.07 -16.34 27.29
N GLY A 433 -2.75 -15.20 26.69
CA GLY A 433 -3.41 -14.66 25.50
C GLY A 433 -2.92 -15.25 24.18
N LEU A 434 -1.95 -16.17 24.18
CA LEU A 434 -1.43 -16.74 22.93
C LEU A 434 -2.50 -17.58 22.23
N THR A 435 -2.78 -17.23 20.97
CA THR A 435 -3.78 -17.91 20.14
C THR A 435 -3.56 -19.42 20.10
N ASP A 436 -4.63 -20.20 20.26
CA ASP A 436 -4.63 -21.66 20.10
C ASP A 436 -3.95 -22.11 18.80
N TYR A 437 -3.10 -23.14 18.85
CA TYR A 437 -2.32 -23.59 17.69
C TYR A 437 -3.18 -24.03 16.51
N THR A 438 -4.31 -24.69 16.76
CA THR A 438 -5.23 -25.10 15.69
C THR A 438 -5.79 -23.87 14.98
N ARG A 439 -6.06 -22.79 15.72
CA ARG A 439 -6.49 -21.52 15.16
C ARG A 439 -5.36 -20.81 14.41
N VAL A 440 -4.13 -20.82 14.93
CA VAL A 440 -2.95 -20.32 14.21
C VAL A 440 -2.80 -21.08 12.89
N ARG A 441 -2.70 -22.41 12.90
CA ARG A 441 -2.58 -23.24 11.70
C ARG A 441 -3.76 -23.07 10.73
N GLY A 442 -4.99 -22.99 11.25
CA GLY A 442 -6.20 -22.79 10.44
C GLY A 442 -6.23 -21.45 9.70
N ASN A 443 -5.71 -20.38 10.32
CA ASN A 443 -5.61 -19.07 9.67
C ASN A 443 -4.56 -19.02 8.55
N MET A 444 -3.60 -19.96 8.53
CA MET A 444 -2.64 -20.11 7.43
C MET A 444 -3.31 -20.66 6.14
N ALA A 445 -4.47 -21.33 6.27
CA ALA A 445 -5.21 -21.92 5.16
C ALA A 445 -6.32 -21.02 4.58
N TYR A 446 -6.71 -19.95 5.31
CA TYR A 446 -7.93 -19.17 5.03
C TYR A 446 -7.93 -18.42 3.68
N ASN A 447 -6.77 -18.26 3.04
CA ASN A 447 -6.60 -17.60 1.74
C ASN A 447 -5.84 -18.45 0.70
N SER A 448 -5.59 -19.74 0.97
CA SER A 448 -4.88 -20.57 0.00
C SER A 448 -5.81 -20.89 -1.17
N ALA A 449 -5.35 -20.65 -2.40
CA ALA A 449 -6.07 -21.05 -3.62
C ALA A 449 -6.25 -22.58 -3.75
N LYS A 450 -5.80 -23.36 -2.76
CA LYS A 450 -5.68 -24.82 -2.78
C LYS A 450 -6.46 -25.55 -1.68
N ALA A 451 -7.18 -24.88 -0.78
CA ALA A 451 -7.99 -25.56 0.24
C ALA A 451 -9.47 -25.74 -0.21
N PRO A 452 -9.94 -26.95 -0.54
CA PRO A 452 -11.35 -27.21 -0.80
C PRO A 452 -12.07 -27.49 0.52
N CYS A 453 -12.28 -26.46 1.36
CA CYS A 453 -13.08 -26.65 2.57
C CYS A 453 -14.58 -26.53 2.28
N ARG A 454 -15.18 -27.68 1.95
CA ARG A 454 -16.62 -27.91 1.98
C ARG A 454 -17.12 -27.81 3.43
N ARG A 455 -17.57 -26.64 3.87
CA ARG A 455 -18.59 -26.54 4.91
C ARG A 455 -19.79 -25.79 4.36
N ALA A 456 -20.89 -26.53 4.28
CA ALA A 456 -22.15 -26.12 3.70
C ALA A 456 -22.74 -24.91 4.44
N PHE A 457 -22.63 -23.74 3.83
CA PHE A 457 -23.68 -22.73 3.86
C PHE A 457 -24.11 -22.49 2.42
N SER A 458 -25.35 -22.88 2.14
CA SER A 458 -26.10 -22.76 0.89
C SER A 458 -25.50 -21.80 -0.16
N THR A 459 -24.64 -22.32 -1.03
CA THR A 459 -24.26 -21.66 -2.28
C THR A 459 -25.37 -21.84 -3.30
N HIS A 460 -26.34 -20.93 -3.28
CA HIS A 460 -26.92 -20.48 -4.54
C HIS A 460 -25.97 -19.43 -5.13
N LEU A 461 -24.89 -19.90 -5.75
CA LEU A 461 -24.25 -19.13 -6.82
C LEU A 461 -25.02 -19.46 -8.11
N PRO A 462 -25.57 -18.43 -8.75
CA PRO A 462 -24.98 -18.06 -10.04
C PRO A 462 -24.71 -16.56 -10.14
N VAL A 463 -23.97 -16.18 -11.19
CA VAL A 463 -23.73 -14.82 -11.70
C VAL A 463 -22.48 -14.10 -11.16
N LEU A 464 -21.30 -14.68 -11.40
CA LEU A 464 -20.06 -13.90 -11.59
C LEU A 464 -19.32 -14.27 -12.90
N GLN A 465 -20.00 -14.99 -13.80
CA GLN A 465 -19.43 -15.50 -15.05
C GLN A 465 -20.21 -15.12 -16.32
N GLN A 466 -21.17 -14.18 -16.23
CA GLN A 466 -22.09 -13.90 -17.35
C GLN A 466 -21.93 -12.56 -18.07
N VAL A 467 -20.91 -11.75 -17.78
CA VAL A 467 -20.65 -10.52 -18.56
C VAL A 467 -19.57 -10.71 -19.64
N ALA A 468 -18.88 -11.87 -19.67
CA ALA A 468 -17.83 -12.15 -20.67
C ALA A 468 -17.96 -13.49 -21.41
N ALA A 469 -19.13 -14.15 -21.32
CA ALA A 469 -19.38 -15.39 -22.06
C ALA A 469 -20.32 -15.09 -23.23
N ALA A 470 -19.83 -15.30 -24.46
CA ALA A 470 -20.58 -15.23 -25.70
C ALA A 470 -21.95 -15.90 -25.58
N THR A 471 -23.02 -15.10 -25.54
CA THR A 471 -24.41 -15.55 -25.64
C THR A 471 -24.83 -15.60 -27.10
N LYS A 472 -25.72 -16.55 -27.39
CA LYS A 472 -26.32 -16.83 -28.70
C LYS A 472 -26.79 -15.53 -29.39
N PRO A 473 -26.70 -15.43 -30.74
CA PRO A 473 -27.22 -14.28 -31.47
C PRO A 473 -28.74 -14.19 -31.28
N GLY A 474 -29.23 -13.16 -30.59
CA GLY A 474 -30.68 -12.87 -30.53
C GLY A 474 -31.24 -11.94 -29.44
N SER A 475 -30.65 -11.83 -28.24
CA SER A 475 -31.20 -10.96 -27.18
C SER A 475 -30.10 -10.32 -26.31
N ALA A 476 -30.09 -8.99 -26.20
CA ALA A 476 -29.19 -8.25 -25.33
C ALA A 476 -29.52 -8.50 -23.83
N PRO A 477 -28.52 -8.53 -22.93
CA PRO A 477 -28.74 -8.74 -21.49
C PRO A 477 -29.50 -7.56 -20.87
N THR A 478 -30.27 -7.82 -19.82
CA THR A 478 -31.02 -6.80 -19.06
C THR A 478 -30.25 -6.37 -17.82
N VAL A 479 -30.31 -5.07 -17.50
CA VAL A 479 -29.78 -4.51 -16.25
C VAL A 479 -30.84 -4.67 -15.18
N LYS A 480 -30.44 -5.18 -14.01
CA LYS A 480 -31.33 -5.43 -12.88
C LYS A 480 -31.40 -4.22 -11.96
N ASN A 481 -32.50 -4.07 -11.24
CA ASN A 481 -32.53 -3.22 -10.05
C ASN A 481 -31.77 -3.91 -8.90
N TYR A 482 -31.31 -3.14 -7.92
CA TYR A 482 -30.76 -3.67 -6.67
C TYR A 482 -31.65 -3.25 -5.51
N ILE A 483 -32.50 -4.15 -5.02
CA ILE A 483 -33.53 -3.85 -4.02
C ILE A 483 -33.34 -4.79 -2.84
N ASN A 484 -33.32 -4.24 -1.64
CA ASN A 484 -33.23 -5.00 -0.39
C ASN A 484 -32.06 -6.01 -0.34
N GLY A 485 -30.92 -5.65 -0.96
CA GLY A 485 -29.74 -6.51 -0.98
C GLY A 485 -29.71 -7.58 -2.08
N GLU A 486 -30.64 -7.53 -3.05
CA GLU A 486 -30.78 -8.54 -4.09
C GLU A 486 -30.90 -7.90 -5.48
N MET A 487 -30.39 -8.60 -6.50
CA MET A 487 -30.52 -8.20 -7.90
C MET A 487 -31.88 -8.63 -8.45
N VAL A 488 -32.77 -7.67 -8.69
CA VAL A 488 -34.17 -7.88 -9.07
C VAL A 488 -34.38 -7.57 -10.55
N GLU A 489 -34.87 -8.56 -11.30
CA GLU A 489 -35.31 -8.36 -12.68
C GLU A 489 -36.60 -7.53 -12.68
N SER A 490 -36.65 -6.47 -13.48
CA SER A 490 -37.84 -5.60 -13.51
C SER A 490 -39.00 -6.25 -14.26
N GLN A 491 -40.22 -6.01 -13.78
CA GLN A 491 -41.47 -6.40 -14.43
C GLN A 491 -41.94 -5.39 -15.49
N THR A 492 -41.09 -4.42 -15.84
CA THR A 492 -41.42 -3.39 -16.83
C THR A 492 -41.57 -3.95 -18.25
N ASP A 493 -42.45 -3.30 -19.02
CA ASP A 493 -42.56 -3.47 -20.46
C ASP A 493 -41.73 -2.44 -21.25
N LYS A 494 -41.15 -1.45 -20.55
CA LYS A 494 -40.37 -0.35 -21.13
C LYS A 494 -38.89 -0.48 -20.81
N TRP A 495 -38.09 -0.60 -21.87
CA TRP A 495 -36.66 -0.79 -21.79
C TRP A 495 -35.92 0.30 -22.57
N ILE A 496 -34.82 0.79 -21.99
CA ILE A 496 -33.93 1.78 -22.58
C ILE A 496 -32.71 1.04 -23.14
N GLU A 497 -32.35 1.34 -24.38
CA GLU A 497 -31.18 0.72 -25.01
C GLU A 497 -29.86 1.24 -24.40
N LEU A 498 -29.02 0.31 -23.94
CA LEU A 498 -27.64 0.58 -23.54
C LEU A 498 -26.71 0.22 -24.70
N ARG A 499 -26.06 1.24 -25.28
CA ARG A 499 -25.19 1.08 -26.45
C ARG A 499 -23.75 1.46 -26.13
N ASN A 500 -22.80 0.71 -26.66
CA ASN A 500 -21.39 1.10 -26.60
C ASN A 500 -21.16 2.35 -27.48
N PRO A 501 -20.67 3.48 -26.95
CA PRO A 501 -20.56 4.73 -27.71
C PRO A 501 -19.52 4.68 -28.83
N ALA A 502 -18.54 3.77 -28.77
CA ALA A 502 -17.54 3.60 -29.82
C ALA A 502 -18.03 2.75 -30.99
N THR A 503 -18.87 1.73 -30.76
CA THR A 503 -19.32 0.80 -31.81
C THR A 503 -20.78 1.00 -32.22
N GLN A 504 -21.59 1.65 -31.38
CA GLN A 504 -23.06 1.72 -31.44
C GLN A 504 -23.77 0.37 -31.28
N GLU A 505 -23.04 -0.69 -30.91
CA GLU A 505 -23.62 -1.99 -30.64
C GLU A 505 -24.48 -1.95 -29.38
N LEU A 506 -25.63 -2.64 -29.42
CA LEU A 506 -26.50 -2.82 -28.28
C LEU A 506 -25.84 -3.81 -27.31
N ILE A 507 -25.46 -3.34 -26.12
CA ILE A 507 -24.77 -4.14 -25.10
C ILE A 507 -25.67 -4.50 -23.93
N GLY A 508 -26.82 -3.83 -23.78
CA GLY A 508 -27.82 -4.20 -22.77
C GLY A 508 -29.13 -3.42 -22.87
N LEU A 509 -30.06 -3.74 -21.98
CA LEU A 509 -31.36 -3.08 -21.83
C LEU A 509 -31.56 -2.66 -20.37
N VAL A 510 -31.82 -1.37 -20.14
CA VAL A 510 -32.03 -0.80 -18.80
C VAL A 510 -33.52 -0.61 -18.56
N PRO A 511 -34.07 -1.06 -17.42
CA PRO A 511 -35.50 -0.97 -17.17
C PRO A 511 -35.94 0.45 -16.83
N GLU A 512 -37.11 0.85 -17.33
CA GLU A 512 -37.92 1.89 -16.69
C GLU A 512 -38.65 1.27 -15.51
N THR A 513 -38.07 1.38 -14.31
CA THR A 513 -38.57 0.72 -13.09
C THR A 513 -40.03 1.08 -12.82
N THR A 514 -40.84 0.07 -12.52
CA THR A 514 -42.27 0.25 -12.28
C THR A 514 -42.53 0.96 -10.96
N GLN A 515 -43.69 1.63 -10.83
CA GLN A 515 -44.07 2.30 -9.58
C GLN A 515 -44.14 1.35 -8.38
N ALA A 516 -44.49 0.08 -8.60
CA ALA A 516 -44.53 -0.93 -7.55
C ALA A 516 -43.11 -1.24 -7.01
N GLU A 517 -42.14 -1.39 -7.91
CA GLU A 517 -40.73 -1.65 -7.55
C GLU A 517 -40.07 -0.42 -6.90
N LEU A 518 -40.40 0.80 -7.35
CA LEU A 518 -39.96 2.03 -6.69
C LEU A 518 -40.47 2.12 -5.24
N LYS A 519 -41.73 1.73 -5.03
CA LYS A 519 -42.32 1.62 -3.71
C LYS A 519 -41.60 0.56 -2.86
N GLU A 520 -41.33 -0.61 -3.43
CA GLU A 520 -40.60 -1.68 -2.75
C GLU A 520 -39.20 -1.23 -2.30
N ALA A 521 -38.43 -0.57 -3.18
CA ALA A 521 -37.12 -0.03 -2.84
C ALA A 521 -37.20 0.98 -1.68
N THR A 522 -38.24 1.82 -1.65
CA THR A 522 -38.43 2.80 -0.58
C THR A 522 -38.92 2.16 0.73
N ASP A 523 -39.80 1.16 0.65
CA ASP A 523 -40.25 0.36 1.80
C ASP A 523 -39.04 -0.34 2.46
N ALA A 524 -38.17 -0.96 1.66
CA ALA A 524 -36.94 -1.58 2.13
C ALA A 524 -35.99 -0.57 2.77
N ALA A 525 -35.80 0.59 2.14
CA ALA A 525 -34.99 1.68 2.67
C ALA A 525 -35.51 2.19 4.02
N GLU A 526 -36.82 2.39 4.16
CA GLU A 526 -37.44 2.85 5.40
C GLU A 526 -37.31 1.83 6.54
N ALA A 527 -37.50 0.54 6.25
CA ALA A 527 -37.31 -0.52 7.22
C ALA A 527 -35.85 -0.59 7.70
N ALA A 528 -34.90 -0.57 6.76
CA ALA A 528 -33.47 -0.66 7.05
C ALA A 528 -32.95 0.57 7.83
N ALA A 529 -33.44 1.78 7.52
CA ALA A 529 -33.03 3.00 8.22
C ALA A 529 -33.31 2.98 9.72
N LYS A 530 -34.39 2.30 10.15
CA LYS A 530 -34.79 2.21 11.57
C LYS A 530 -33.78 1.44 12.41
N GLU A 531 -33.20 0.37 11.86
CA GLU A 531 -32.18 -0.43 12.55
C GLU A 531 -30.78 0.11 12.28
N TRP A 532 -30.48 0.52 11.05
CA TRP A 532 -29.15 1.00 10.68
C TRP A 532 -28.73 2.23 11.49
N ARG A 533 -29.65 3.16 11.78
CA ARG A 533 -29.35 4.32 12.62
C ARG A 533 -28.94 3.98 14.07
N LYS A 534 -29.28 2.78 14.56
CA LYS A 534 -28.95 2.30 15.92
C LYS A 534 -27.57 1.65 16.00
N SER A 535 -26.99 1.30 14.85
CA SER A 535 -25.61 0.78 14.79
C SER A 535 -24.63 1.79 15.40
N THR A 536 -23.51 1.31 15.93
CA THR A 536 -22.45 2.20 16.40
C THR A 536 -21.74 2.87 15.23
N VAL A 537 -21.17 4.05 15.44
CA VAL A 537 -20.39 4.76 14.42
C VAL A 537 -19.20 3.90 13.96
N LEU A 538 -18.58 3.13 14.86
CA LEU A 538 -17.49 2.20 14.57
C LEU A 538 -17.91 1.04 13.65
N ALA A 539 -19.12 0.49 13.85
CA ALA A 539 -19.63 -0.56 12.97
C ALA A 539 -19.82 -0.04 11.55
N ARG A 540 -20.35 1.18 11.39
CA ARG A 540 -20.50 1.81 10.07
C ARG A 540 -19.16 2.17 9.44
N GLN A 541 -18.19 2.60 10.25
CA GLN A 541 -16.82 2.86 9.82
C GLN A 541 -16.16 1.60 9.24
N LYS A 542 -16.30 0.45 9.91
CA LYS A 542 -15.76 -0.83 9.42
C LYS A 542 -16.26 -1.16 8.02
N VAL A 543 -17.58 -1.01 7.78
CA VAL A 543 -18.17 -1.24 6.45
C VAL A 543 -17.53 -0.32 5.40
N MET A 544 -17.20 0.93 5.75
CA MET A 544 -16.53 1.85 4.81
C MET A 544 -15.08 1.44 4.54
N MET A 545 -14.36 0.92 5.54
CA MET A 545 -13.01 0.38 5.36
C MET A 545 -13.01 -0.86 4.45
N ASP A 546 -13.98 -1.74 4.63
CA ASP A 546 -14.14 -2.95 3.80
C ASP A 546 -14.53 -2.56 2.36
N LEU A 547 -15.47 -1.63 2.19
CA LEU A 547 -15.86 -1.10 0.87
C LEU A 547 -14.69 -0.41 0.16
N GLN A 548 -13.90 0.38 0.88
CA GLN A 548 -12.69 1.02 0.37
C GLN A 548 -11.71 -0.02 -0.18
N TYR A 549 -11.48 -1.10 0.57
CA TYR A 549 -10.60 -2.18 0.14
C TYR A 549 -11.14 -2.87 -1.12
N LEU A 550 -12.43 -3.21 -1.14
CA LEU A 550 -13.07 -3.92 -2.25
C LEU A 550 -13.09 -3.11 -3.55
N ILE A 551 -13.40 -1.81 -3.49
CA ILE A 551 -13.33 -0.92 -4.65
C ILE A 551 -11.90 -0.85 -5.18
N ARG A 552 -10.91 -0.75 -4.29
CA ARG A 552 -9.49 -0.72 -4.67
C ARG A 552 -9.04 -2.01 -5.36
N GLN A 553 -9.53 -3.18 -4.91
CA GLN A 553 -9.23 -4.46 -5.57
C GLN A 553 -9.89 -4.61 -6.93
N ASN A 554 -11.07 -4.01 -7.13
CA ASN A 554 -11.86 -4.16 -8.35
C ASN A 554 -11.80 -2.92 -9.27
N GLN A 555 -10.89 -1.97 -9.01
CA GLN A 555 -10.81 -0.71 -9.72
C GLN A 555 -10.72 -0.88 -11.24
N ASP A 556 -9.88 -1.81 -11.71
CA ASP A 556 -9.66 -2.04 -13.14
C ASP A 556 -10.91 -2.61 -13.81
N LYS A 557 -11.62 -3.53 -13.15
CA LYS A 557 -12.88 -4.09 -13.67
C LYS A 557 -13.99 -3.05 -13.76
N ILE A 558 -14.11 -2.17 -12.75
CA ILE A 558 -15.07 -1.07 -12.79
C ILE A 558 -14.69 -0.12 -13.93
N ALA A 559 -13.40 0.21 -14.09
CA ALA A 559 -12.93 1.06 -15.15
C ALA A 559 -13.19 0.46 -16.55
N GLU A 560 -12.98 -0.84 -16.75
CA GLU A 560 -13.33 -1.55 -18.00
C GLU A 560 -14.80 -1.38 -18.36
N ASN A 561 -15.71 -1.56 -17.40
CA ASN A 561 -17.15 -1.35 -17.63
C ASN A 561 -17.47 0.10 -17.98
N ILE A 562 -16.86 1.08 -17.29
CA ILE A 562 -17.03 2.51 -17.62
C ILE A 562 -16.58 2.80 -19.05
N VAL A 563 -15.46 2.22 -19.52
CA VAL A 563 -15.02 2.40 -20.91
C VAL A 563 -16.03 1.81 -21.89
N GLN A 564 -16.61 0.64 -21.58
CA GLN A 564 -17.57 -0.04 -22.44
C GLN A 564 -18.89 0.74 -22.60
N GLU A 565 -19.41 1.30 -21.51
CA GLU A 565 -20.72 1.97 -21.48
C GLU A 565 -20.62 3.49 -21.72
N GLN A 566 -19.61 4.16 -21.14
CA GLN A 566 -19.45 5.62 -21.22
C GLN A 566 -18.48 6.08 -22.32
N GLY A 567 -17.43 5.31 -22.59
CA GLY A 567 -16.50 5.54 -23.70
C GLY A 567 -15.19 6.26 -23.39
N LYS A 568 -15.02 6.91 -22.23
CA LYS A 568 -13.74 7.55 -21.85
C LYS A 568 -12.57 6.57 -21.89
N THR A 569 -11.34 7.10 -21.89
CA THR A 569 -10.14 6.27 -21.87
C THR A 569 -10.06 5.45 -20.58
N PHE A 570 -9.40 4.29 -20.62
CA PHE A 570 -9.20 3.45 -19.44
C PHE A 570 -8.51 4.21 -18.29
N VAL A 571 -7.58 5.12 -18.60
CA VAL A 571 -6.91 5.97 -17.61
C VAL A 571 -7.90 6.94 -16.95
N ASP A 572 -8.76 7.59 -17.73
CA ASP A 572 -9.81 8.48 -17.19
C ASP A 572 -10.85 7.70 -16.38
N ALA A 573 -11.21 6.49 -16.80
CA ALA A 573 -12.10 5.60 -16.06
C ALA A 573 -11.48 5.13 -14.73
N LYS A 574 -10.18 4.83 -14.69
CA LYS A 574 -9.50 4.58 -13.41
C LYS A 574 -9.49 5.82 -12.52
N GLY A 575 -9.32 7.00 -13.11
CA GLY A 575 -9.43 8.29 -12.41
C GLY A 575 -10.81 8.51 -11.80
N ASP A 576 -11.88 8.20 -12.52
CA ASP A 576 -13.27 8.24 -12.07
C ASP A 576 -13.46 7.40 -10.79
N VAL A 577 -13.11 6.11 -10.85
CA VAL A 577 -13.20 5.21 -9.70
C VAL A 577 -12.32 5.68 -8.54
N PHE A 578 -11.10 6.12 -8.83
CA PHE A 578 -10.15 6.57 -7.81
C PHE A 578 -10.65 7.80 -7.05
N ARG A 579 -11.21 8.79 -7.76
CA ARG A 579 -11.74 10.01 -7.13
C ARG A 579 -12.97 9.71 -6.26
N GLY A 580 -13.81 8.75 -6.67
CA GLY A 580 -14.89 8.24 -5.82
C GLY A 580 -14.38 7.51 -4.58
N LEU A 581 -13.36 6.66 -4.75
CA LEU A 581 -12.71 5.92 -3.65
C LEU A 581 -12.19 6.86 -2.55
N GLN A 582 -11.63 8.01 -2.93
CA GLN A 582 -11.16 9.00 -1.95
C GLN A 582 -12.29 9.52 -1.04
N VAL A 583 -13.54 9.57 -1.50
CA VAL A 583 -14.69 9.94 -0.67
C VAL A 583 -15.07 8.81 0.29
N VAL A 584 -14.94 7.55 -0.14
CA VAL A 584 -15.10 6.39 0.77
C VAL A 584 -14.03 6.41 1.86
N GLU A 585 -12.79 6.74 1.50
CA GLU A 585 -11.69 6.94 2.46
C GLU A 585 -11.99 8.05 3.46
N GLN A 586 -12.58 9.15 3.00
CA GLN A 586 -13.05 10.22 3.89
C GLN A 586 -14.18 9.76 4.81
N ALA A 587 -15.12 8.94 4.31
CA ALA A 587 -16.19 8.35 5.11
C ALA A 587 -15.65 7.39 6.19
N CYS A 588 -14.44 6.84 6.03
CA CYS A 588 -13.76 6.09 7.09
C CYS A 588 -13.36 6.98 8.28
N ALA A 589 -13.31 8.31 8.15
CA ALA A 589 -13.01 9.24 9.23
C ALA A 589 -14.27 9.75 9.99
N LEU A 590 -15.42 9.08 9.82
CA LEU A 590 -16.71 9.50 10.35
C LEU A 590 -16.73 9.72 11.88
N THR A 591 -15.97 8.94 12.64
CA THR A 591 -15.94 8.99 14.12
C THR A 591 -15.60 10.39 14.64
N SER A 592 -14.59 11.03 14.07
CA SER A 592 -14.20 12.39 14.43
C SER A 592 -15.14 13.44 13.85
N GLN A 593 -15.77 13.17 12.70
CA GLN A 593 -16.62 14.15 12.01
C GLN A 593 -18.03 14.27 12.60
N LEU A 594 -18.51 13.24 13.32
CA LEU A 594 -19.83 13.22 13.97
C LEU A 594 -19.81 13.66 15.45
N MET A 595 -18.64 14.00 16.01
CA MET A 595 -18.55 14.46 17.40
C MET A 595 -19.44 15.67 17.63
N GLY A 596 -20.18 15.62 18.74
CA GLY A 596 -21.03 16.70 19.21
C GLY A 596 -20.29 17.73 20.06
N GLU A 597 -21.04 18.71 20.56
CA GLU A 597 -20.56 19.74 21.48
C GLU A 597 -21.32 19.65 22.81
N LYS A 598 -20.68 19.96 23.93
CA LYS A 598 -21.28 19.93 25.27
C LYS A 598 -20.76 21.07 26.14
N LEU A 599 -21.66 21.73 26.87
CA LEU A 599 -21.34 22.83 27.79
C LEU A 599 -22.24 22.77 29.04
N THR A 600 -21.67 22.98 30.23
CA THR A 600 -22.43 23.21 31.46
C THR A 600 -22.95 24.65 31.44
N VAL A 601 -24.28 24.82 31.47
CA VAL A 601 -24.93 26.14 31.29
C VAL A 601 -25.49 26.73 32.58
N ALA A 602 -25.73 25.90 33.60
CA ALA A 602 -26.06 26.32 34.96
C ALA A 602 -25.66 25.21 35.94
N LYS A 603 -25.84 25.45 37.25
CA LYS A 603 -25.68 24.40 38.27
C LYS A 603 -26.56 23.19 37.92
N ASP A 604 -25.97 21.99 37.93
CA ASP A 604 -26.62 20.70 37.65
C ASP A 604 -27.24 20.57 36.24
N MET A 605 -26.99 21.53 35.35
CA MET A 605 -27.61 21.61 34.03
C MET A 605 -26.59 21.75 32.91
N GLU A 606 -26.68 20.85 31.94
CA GLU A 606 -25.81 20.81 30.77
C GLU A 606 -26.64 20.95 29.50
N THR A 607 -26.07 21.62 28.50
CA THR A 607 -26.60 21.62 27.12
C THR A 607 -25.59 20.95 26.20
N TYR A 608 -26.03 19.99 25.41
CA TYR A 608 -25.21 19.32 24.42
C TYR A 608 -25.93 19.15 23.10
N MET A 609 -25.18 19.18 22.01
CA MET A 609 -25.65 19.00 20.64
C MET A 609 -24.95 17.83 19.99
N TYR A 610 -25.69 16.95 19.33
CA TYR A 610 -25.15 15.88 18.49
C TYR A 610 -25.91 15.79 17.17
N ARG A 611 -25.40 14.99 16.23
CA ARG A 611 -25.99 14.84 14.88
C ARG A 611 -26.71 13.51 14.74
N GLU A 612 -27.91 13.56 14.18
CA GLU A 612 -28.70 12.37 13.83
C GLU A 612 -28.84 12.22 12.32
N PRO A 613 -28.95 10.98 11.81
CA PRO A 613 -29.35 10.75 10.42
C PRO A 613 -30.77 11.29 10.14
N LEU A 614 -31.04 11.57 8.87
CA LEU A 614 -32.34 12.02 8.38
C LEU A 614 -33.34 10.87 8.22
N GLY A 615 -32.88 9.68 7.85
CA GLY A 615 -33.73 8.51 7.54
C GLY A 615 -33.43 7.97 6.14
N VAL A 616 -34.44 7.99 5.25
CA VAL A 616 -34.27 7.65 3.84
C VAL A 616 -33.86 8.90 3.05
N VAL A 617 -32.85 8.79 2.19
CA VAL A 617 -32.42 9.85 1.27
C VAL A 617 -32.36 9.34 -0.18
N GLY A 618 -32.31 10.25 -1.15
CA GLY A 618 -32.24 9.94 -2.58
C GLY A 618 -30.97 10.48 -3.24
N GLY A 619 -30.40 9.70 -4.16
CA GLY A 619 -29.26 10.12 -4.99
C GLY A 619 -29.57 9.95 -6.48
N ILE A 620 -29.34 10.98 -7.28
CA ILE A 620 -29.58 10.96 -8.73
C ILE A 620 -28.30 11.39 -9.44
N CYS A 621 -27.74 10.51 -10.28
CA CYS A 621 -26.39 10.68 -10.85
C CYS A 621 -26.41 10.83 -12.38
N PRO A 622 -25.46 11.59 -12.97
CA PRO A 622 -25.33 11.75 -14.40
C PRO A 622 -24.46 10.64 -15.01
N PHE A 623 -24.39 10.61 -16.34
CA PHE A 623 -23.64 9.59 -17.08
C PHE A 623 -22.12 9.79 -16.99
N ASN A 624 -21.66 11.04 -16.94
CA ASN A 624 -20.26 11.33 -17.22
C ASN A 624 -19.27 10.82 -16.16
N PHE A 625 -19.73 10.50 -14.94
CA PHE A 625 -18.93 9.85 -13.91
C PHE A 625 -19.76 8.82 -13.12
N PRO A 626 -19.96 7.62 -13.66
CA PRO A 626 -20.90 6.64 -13.11
C PRO A 626 -20.33 5.87 -11.91
N ALA A 627 -19.07 6.11 -11.52
CA ALA A 627 -18.50 5.61 -10.26
C ALA A 627 -18.28 6.75 -9.23
N MET A 628 -17.58 7.81 -9.62
CA MET A 628 -17.21 8.92 -8.75
C MET A 628 -18.42 9.57 -8.10
N ILE A 629 -19.44 9.94 -8.88
CA ILE A 629 -20.59 10.70 -8.36
C ILE A 629 -21.48 9.85 -7.45
N PRO A 630 -21.79 8.58 -7.77
CA PRO A 630 -22.44 7.72 -6.79
C PRO A 630 -21.66 7.59 -5.49
N LEU A 631 -20.32 7.47 -5.56
CA LEU A 631 -19.44 7.42 -4.38
C LEU A 631 -19.34 8.75 -3.62
N TRP A 632 -19.73 9.88 -4.21
CA TRP A 632 -19.92 11.14 -3.49
C TRP A 632 -21.17 11.13 -2.60
N MET A 633 -22.13 10.25 -2.89
CA MET A 633 -23.45 10.25 -2.28
C MET A 633 -23.63 9.11 -1.28
N PHE A 634 -23.69 7.87 -1.77
CA PHE A 634 -24.12 6.76 -0.93
C PHE A 634 -23.17 6.45 0.23
N PRO A 635 -21.82 6.48 0.10
CA PRO A 635 -20.94 6.15 1.21
C PRO A 635 -21.10 7.12 2.38
N LEU A 636 -21.24 8.42 2.11
CA LEU A 636 -21.47 9.42 3.15
C LEU A 636 -22.87 9.32 3.75
N ALA A 637 -23.90 9.08 2.93
CA ALA A 637 -25.26 8.89 3.41
C ALA A 637 -25.37 7.70 4.37
N ILE A 638 -24.84 6.53 3.97
CA ILE A 638 -24.91 5.30 4.77
C ILE A 638 -24.01 5.37 6.00
N SER A 639 -22.81 5.95 5.88
CA SER A 639 -21.92 6.12 7.04
C SER A 639 -22.55 7.08 8.07
N ALA A 640 -23.25 8.13 7.65
CA ALA A 640 -24.04 8.98 8.55
C ALA A 640 -25.23 8.27 9.24
N GLY A 641 -25.59 7.06 8.81
CA GLY A 641 -26.67 6.25 9.40
C GLY A 641 -28.00 6.33 8.65
N ASN A 642 -28.00 6.85 7.41
CA ASN A 642 -29.18 6.86 6.54
C ASN A 642 -29.25 5.57 5.70
N SER A 643 -30.42 5.31 5.13
CA SER A 643 -30.54 4.45 3.95
C SER A 643 -30.75 5.34 2.71
N ILE A 644 -30.45 4.81 1.53
CA ILE A 644 -30.47 5.57 0.29
C ILE A 644 -31.06 4.80 -0.88
N VAL A 645 -31.85 5.52 -1.70
CA VAL A 645 -32.35 5.08 -3.00
C VAL A 645 -31.58 5.83 -4.09
N MET A 646 -30.78 5.10 -4.86
CA MET A 646 -29.91 5.62 -5.92
C MET A 646 -30.55 5.43 -7.30
N LYS A 647 -30.45 6.44 -8.15
CA LYS A 647 -30.84 6.42 -9.57
C LYS A 647 -29.65 6.84 -10.45
N PRO A 648 -28.80 5.88 -10.86
CA PRO A 648 -27.67 6.16 -11.77
C PRO A 648 -28.18 6.44 -13.19
N SER A 649 -27.35 7.02 -14.05
CA SER A 649 -27.78 7.23 -15.43
C SER A 649 -28.07 5.90 -16.13
N GLU A 650 -29.15 5.89 -16.90
CA GLU A 650 -29.56 4.80 -17.77
C GLU A 650 -28.61 4.57 -18.96
N ARG A 651 -27.63 5.46 -19.15
CA ARG A 651 -26.67 5.40 -20.27
C ARG A 651 -25.42 4.58 -19.95
N ASP A 652 -25.14 4.36 -18.67
CA ASP A 652 -23.95 3.67 -18.16
C ASP A 652 -24.15 3.18 -16.71
N PRO A 653 -25.17 2.34 -16.46
CA PRO A 653 -25.53 1.92 -15.10
C PRO A 653 -24.55 0.93 -14.48
N GLY A 654 -23.71 0.26 -15.27
CA GLY A 654 -22.94 -0.92 -14.85
C GLY A 654 -22.01 -0.65 -13.67
N ALA A 655 -21.32 0.49 -13.67
CA ALA A 655 -20.41 0.85 -12.59
C ALA A 655 -21.14 0.98 -11.24
N MET A 656 -22.34 1.57 -11.21
CA MET A 656 -23.14 1.65 -9.99
C MET A 656 -23.60 0.27 -9.52
N MET A 657 -23.95 -0.64 -10.44
CA MET A 657 -24.37 -2.00 -10.08
C MET A 657 -23.21 -2.80 -9.49
N MET A 658 -22.01 -2.69 -10.05
CA MET A 658 -20.80 -3.28 -9.46
C MET A 658 -20.52 -2.72 -8.06
N LEU A 659 -20.67 -1.39 -7.87
CA LEU A 659 -20.49 -0.77 -6.56
C LEU A 659 -21.55 -1.24 -5.53
N ALA A 660 -22.78 -1.53 -5.96
CA ALA A 660 -23.82 -2.08 -5.10
C ALA A 660 -23.49 -3.50 -4.61
N GLU A 661 -22.96 -4.35 -5.48
CA GLU A 661 -22.46 -5.69 -5.10
C GLU A 661 -21.31 -5.60 -4.10
N LEU A 662 -20.31 -4.73 -4.37
CA LEU A 662 -19.19 -4.52 -3.45
C LEU A 662 -19.64 -3.94 -2.11
N ALA A 663 -20.67 -3.09 -2.10
CA ALA A 663 -21.28 -2.59 -0.86
C ALA A 663 -21.96 -3.72 -0.06
N ALA A 664 -22.64 -4.65 -0.74
CA ALA A 664 -23.20 -5.84 -0.11
C ALA A 664 -22.11 -6.71 0.52
N GLU A 665 -21.04 -6.97 -0.23
CA GLU A 665 -19.88 -7.75 0.22
C GLU A 665 -19.14 -7.08 1.39
N ALA A 666 -19.06 -5.74 1.40
CA ALA A 666 -18.51 -4.95 2.51
C ALA A 666 -19.36 -5.03 3.80
N GLY A 667 -20.56 -5.62 3.74
CA GLY A 667 -21.46 -5.75 4.88
C GLY A 667 -22.46 -4.61 5.05
N VAL A 668 -22.76 -3.85 3.99
CA VAL A 668 -23.92 -2.93 4.00
C VAL A 668 -25.20 -3.75 4.19
N PRO A 669 -26.01 -3.49 5.24
CA PRO A 669 -27.21 -4.29 5.47
C PRO A 669 -28.24 -4.18 4.34
N LYS A 670 -29.02 -5.25 4.15
CA LYS A 670 -30.12 -5.29 3.19
C LYS A 670 -31.04 -4.08 3.35
N GLY A 671 -31.35 -3.43 2.23
CA GLY A 671 -32.20 -2.24 2.17
C GLY A 671 -31.52 -0.92 2.54
N VAL A 672 -30.29 -0.91 3.07
CA VAL A 672 -29.58 0.36 3.35
C VAL A 672 -29.16 1.06 2.05
N LEU A 673 -28.75 0.30 1.04
CA LEU A 673 -28.53 0.78 -0.33
C LEU A 673 -29.55 0.09 -1.25
N ASN A 674 -30.27 0.87 -2.05
CA ASN A 674 -31.13 0.38 -3.12
C ASN A 674 -30.80 1.16 -4.41
N VAL A 675 -30.79 0.49 -5.55
CA VAL A 675 -30.54 1.07 -6.87
C VAL A 675 -31.74 0.79 -7.76
N VAL A 676 -32.34 1.84 -8.31
CA VAL A 676 -33.47 1.78 -9.23
C VAL A 676 -33.12 2.50 -10.52
N HIS A 677 -33.59 2.00 -11.64
CA HIS A 677 -33.35 2.60 -12.96
C HIS A 677 -34.59 3.27 -13.54
N GLY A 678 -34.39 4.14 -14.52
CA GLY A 678 -35.48 4.80 -15.25
C GLY A 678 -35.22 6.28 -15.45
N SER A 679 -36.06 6.96 -16.22
CA SER A 679 -35.87 8.35 -16.64
C SER A 679 -36.61 9.33 -15.72
N VAL A 680 -37.47 10.18 -16.29
CA VAL A 680 -38.14 11.31 -15.61
C VAL A 680 -39.14 10.83 -14.55
N ASP A 681 -39.85 9.73 -14.80
CA ASP A 681 -40.86 9.23 -13.87
C ASP A 681 -40.25 8.67 -12.58
N CYS A 682 -39.11 7.97 -12.70
CA CYS A 682 -38.34 7.52 -11.54
C CYS A 682 -37.80 8.71 -10.72
N VAL A 683 -37.32 9.76 -11.39
CA VAL A 683 -36.87 11.00 -10.74
C VAL A 683 -38.03 11.71 -10.02
N ASN A 684 -39.19 11.80 -10.67
CA ASN A 684 -40.40 12.39 -10.08
C ASN A 684 -40.82 11.64 -8.82
N TYR A 685 -40.81 10.31 -8.85
CA TYR A 685 -41.10 9.49 -7.68
C TYR A 685 -40.17 9.82 -6.50
N ILE A 686 -38.85 9.91 -6.72
CA ILE A 686 -37.88 10.29 -5.67
C ILE A 686 -38.19 11.69 -5.12
N CYS A 687 -38.62 12.62 -5.98
CA CYS A 687 -39.00 13.98 -5.56
C CYS A 687 -40.30 14.02 -4.75
N ASP A 688 -41.23 13.10 -4.99
CA ASP A 688 -42.58 13.14 -4.44
C ASP A 688 -42.72 12.30 -3.17
N ASP A 689 -42.08 11.13 -3.06
CA ASP A 689 -42.27 10.23 -1.92
C ASP A 689 -41.94 10.94 -0.58
N PRO A 690 -42.88 11.04 0.37
CA PRO A 690 -42.69 11.83 1.59
C PRO A 690 -41.70 11.21 2.58
N ARG A 691 -41.29 9.95 2.39
CA ARG A 691 -40.34 9.25 3.26
C ARG A 691 -38.90 9.64 2.96
N ILE A 692 -38.61 9.99 1.70
CA ILE A 692 -37.31 10.51 1.28
C ILE A 692 -37.15 11.93 1.82
N LYS A 693 -36.12 12.17 2.64
CA LYS A 693 -35.95 13.44 3.38
C LYS A 693 -34.97 14.42 2.73
N ALA A 694 -34.08 13.90 1.89
CA ALA A 694 -33.10 14.71 1.18
C ALA A 694 -32.78 14.11 -0.18
N ILE A 695 -32.45 14.95 -1.17
CA ILE A 695 -32.10 14.56 -2.53
C ILE A 695 -30.76 15.19 -2.91
N SER A 696 -29.79 14.36 -3.28
CA SER A 696 -28.51 14.78 -3.84
C SER A 696 -28.54 14.54 -5.36
N PHE A 697 -28.35 15.60 -6.14
CA PHE A 697 -28.39 15.54 -7.61
C PHE A 697 -27.13 16.16 -8.22
N VAL A 698 -26.61 15.54 -9.28
CA VAL A 698 -25.62 16.14 -10.18
C VAL A 698 -26.07 15.91 -11.61
N GLY A 699 -26.07 16.95 -12.44
CA GLY A 699 -26.41 16.83 -13.87
C GLY A 699 -26.71 18.17 -14.53
N SER A 700 -27.52 18.15 -15.59
CA SER A 700 -27.84 19.34 -16.38
C SER A 700 -28.77 20.32 -15.67
N ASP A 701 -28.71 21.61 -16.05
CA ASP A 701 -29.57 22.70 -15.55
C ASP A 701 -31.06 22.35 -15.55
N ARG A 702 -31.59 21.85 -16.68
CA ARG A 702 -33.03 21.55 -16.80
C ARG A 702 -33.49 20.51 -15.78
N ALA A 703 -32.73 19.43 -15.64
CA ALA A 703 -33.05 18.37 -14.69
C ALA A 703 -32.88 18.84 -13.24
N GLY A 704 -31.79 19.55 -12.95
CA GLY A 704 -31.53 20.02 -11.58
C GLY A 704 -32.50 21.10 -11.11
N GLN A 705 -32.91 22.03 -11.98
CA GLN A 705 -33.96 23.00 -11.66
C GLN A 705 -35.29 22.30 -11.35
N HIS A 706 -35.65 21.29 -12.15
CA HIS A 706 -36.87 20.49 -11.92
C HIS A 706 -36.82 19.77 -10.57
N ILE A 707 -35.72 19.06 -10.28
CA ILE A 707 -35.54 18.31 -9.03
C ILE A 707 -35.48 19.25 -7.82
N TYR A 708 -34.76 20.36 -7.92
CA TYR A 708 -34.66 21.35 -6.85
C TYR A 708 -36.02 21.98 -6.54
N THR A 709 -36.75 22.44 -7.55
CA THR A 709 -38.08 23.04 -7.35
C THR A 709 -39.07 22.02 -6.80
N ARG A 710 -39.17 20.83 -7.41
CA ARG A 710 -40.15 19.80 -7.02
C ARG A 710 -39.82 19.19 -5.66
N GLY A 711 -38.55 18.91 -5.38
CA GLY A 711 -38.11 18.36 -4.09
C GLY A 711 -38.35 19.32 -2.93
N ASN A 712 -37.96 20.60 -3.09
CA ASN A 712 -38.19 21.62 -2.06
C ASN A 712 -39.70 21.91 -1.86
N ALA A 713 -40.50 21.91 -2.93
CA ALA A 713 -41.95 22.07 -2.81
C ALA A 713 -42.60 20.95 -1.97
N ASN A 714 -41.98 19.77 -1.93
CA ASN A 714 -42.36 18.65 -1.08
C ASN A 714 -41.63 18.62 0.29
N GLY A 715 -40.98 19.72 0.69
CA GLY A 715 -40.34 19.88 2.00
C GLY A 715 -39.03 19.10 2.18
N LYS A 716 -38.42 18.60 1.09
CA LYS A 716 -37.16 17.85 1.13
C LYS A 716 -35.98 18.82 1.07
N ARG A 717 -34.87 18.46 1.72
CA ARG A 717 -33.58 19.15 1.46
C ARG A 717 -33.07 18.75 0.08
N VAL A 718 -32.63 19.70 -0.74
CA VAL A 718 -32.06 19.39 -2.05
C VAL A 718 -30.73 20.10 -2.24
N GLN A 719 -29.69 19.34 -2.58
CA GLN A 719 -28.45 19.87 -3.15
C GLN A 719 -28.38 19.42 -4.61
N ALA A 720 -28.24 20.37 -5.55
CA ALA A 720 -28.27 20.10 -6.98
C ALA A 720 -27.10 20.82 -7.66
N ASN A 721 -26.11 20.06 -8.13
CA ASN A 721 -25.04 20.58 -8.97
C ASN A 721 -25.51 20.60 -10.42
N LEU A 722 -25.42 21.77 -11.03
CA LEU A 722 -25.90 22.05 -12.38
C LEU A 722 -24.72 22.12 -13.38
N GLY A 723 -24.99 22.63 -14.57
CA GLY A 723 -24.00 22.81 -15.62
C GLY A 723 -22.92 23.83 -15.29
N ALA A 724 -21.93 23.92 -16.19
CA ALA A 724 -20.79 24.78 -16.01
C ALA A 724 -20.30 25.38 -17.33
N LYS A 725 -19.54 26.48 -17.21
CA LYS A 725 -18.75 27.05 -18.30
C LYS A 725 -17.46 27.59 -17.69
N ASN A 726 -16.48 26.72 -17.47
CA ASN A 726 -15.28 27.09 -16.72
C ASN A 726 -14.30 27.85 -17.60
N HIS A 727 -13.66 28.87 -17.02
CA HIS A 727 -12.68 29.71 -17.67
C HIS A 727 -11.28 29.48 -17.10
N ALA A 728 -10.28 29.65 -17.94
CA ALA A 728 -8.91 29.84 -17.50
C ALA A 728 -8.38 31.14 -18.07
N VAL A 729 -7.78 31.96 -17.21
CA VAL A 729 -7.06 33.17 -17.61
C VAL A 729 -5.59 32.84 -17.78
N ILE A 730 -5.02 33.14 -18.95
CA ILE A 730 -3.57 33.05 -19.16
C ILE A 730 -2.99 34.46 -19.20
N LEU A 731 -2.09 34.75 -18.26
CA LEU A 731 -1.31 35.97 -18.27
C LEU A 731 0.02 35.78 -19.04
N PRO A 732 0.59 36.83 -19.66
CA PRO A 732 1.84 36.74 -20.43
C PRO A 732 3.02 36.18 -19.65
N ASP A 733 3.02 36.36 -18.33
CA ASP A 733 4.09 35.91 -17.43
C ASP A 733 3.98 34.44 -17.02
N ALA A 734 2.91 33.73 -17.44
CA ALA A 734 2.72 32.32 -17.15
C ALA A 734 3.84 31.45 -17.75
N ASN A 735 4.10 30.30 -17.14
CA ASN A 735 4.96 29.29 -17.78
C ASN A 735 4.24 28.72 -19.01
N LYS A 736 4.62 29.21 -20.20
CA LYS A 736 3.99 28.86 -21.48
C LYS A 736 3.86 27.34 -21.69
N GLN A 737 4.96 26.60 -21.58
CA GLN A 737 4.98 25.16 -21.89
C GLN A 737 4.10 24.35 -20.94
N ALA A 738 4.19 24.62 -19.63
CA ALA A 738 3.35 23.96 -18.64
C ALA A 738 1.87 24.30 -18.82
N THR A 739 1.57 25.58 -19.11
CA THR A 739 0.20 26.08 -19.30
C THR A 739 -0.47 25.44 -20.50
N LEU A 740 0.19 25.40 -21.66
CA LEU A 740 -0.40 24.84 -22.88
C LEU A 740 -0.68 23.34 -22.76
N ASN A 741 0.20 22.58 -22.10
CA ASN A 741 -0.04 21.16 -21.81
C ASN A 741 -1.21 20.96 -20.84
N ALA A 742 -1.29 21.78 -19.79
CA ALA A 742 -2.37 21.73 -18.80
C ALA A 742 -3.74 22.06 -19.42
N VAL A 743 -3.80 23.09 -20.28
CA VAL A 743 -5.02 23.49 -20.99
C VAL A 743 -5.49 22.39 -21.96
N ALA A 744 -4.58 21.80 -22.74
CA ALA A 744 -4.93 20.71 -23.66
C ALA A 744 -5.54 19.51 -22.92
N GLY A 745 -4.93 19.07 -21.83
CA GLY A 745 -5.47 17.97 -21.02
C GLY A 745 -6.83 18.30 -20.38
N ALA A 746 -7.02 19.54 -19.92
CA ALA A 746 -8.24 19.95 -19.24
C ALA A 746 -9.43 20.23 -20.17
N ALA A 747 -9.16 20.66 -21.40
CA ALA A 747 -10.19 20.92 -22.41
C ALA A 747 -10.67 19.63 -23.08
N PHE A 748 -9.74 18.72 -23.41
CA PHE A 748 -10.04 17.57 -24.28
C PHE A 748 -10.12 16.22 -23.55
N GLY A 749 -9.62 16.11 -22.32
CA GLY A 749 -9.70 14.90 -21.51
C GLY A 749 -11.14 14.42 -21.29
N ALA A 750 -11.37 13.11 -21.28
CA ALA A 750 -12.70 12.47 -21.33
C ALA A 750 -13.64 13.04 -22.42
N ALA A 751 -13.08 13.46 -23.56
CA ALA A 751 -13.78 14.14 -24.65
C ALA A 751 -14.56 15.39 -24.19
N GLY A 752 -14.03 16.12 -23.20
CA GLY A 752 -14.66 17.34 -22.67
C GLY A 752 -15.98 17.13 -21.91
N GLN A 753 -16.39 15.87 -21.67
CA GLN A 753 -17.62 15.53 -20.94
C GLN A 753 -17.42 15.63 -19.43
N ARG A 754 -16.95 16.77 -18.93
CA ARG A 754 -16.73 17.04 -17.50
C ARG A 754 -17.36 18.38 -17.15
N CYS A 755 -18.11 18.45 -16.05
CA CYS A 755 -18.58 19.74 -15.52
C CYS A 755 -17.40 20.64 -15.08
N MET A 756 -16.22 20.06 -14.84
CA MET A 756 -14.96 20.76 -14.57
C MET A 756 -14.03 20.81 -15.80
N ALA A 757 -14.53 20.49 -16.99
CA ALA A 757 -13.75 20.68 -18.22
C ALA A 757 -13.43 22.16 -18.40
N LEU A 758 -12.23 22.44 -18.89
CA LEU A 758 -11.84 23.79 -19.25
C LEU A 758 -12.40 24.11 -20.64
N SER A 759 -13.64 24.59 -20.69
CA SER A 759 -14.33 24.87 -21.95
C SER A 759 -13.94 26.22 -22.55
N THR A 760 -13.45 27.15 -21.73
CA THR A 760 -13.22 28.54 -22.12
C THR A 760 -11.81 29.00 -21.73
N LEU A 761 -11.10 29.62 -22.67
CA LEU A 761 -9.79 30.21 -22.43
C LEU A 761 -9.84 31.73 -22.64
N VAL A 762 -9.31 32.50 -21.69
CA VAL A 762 -9.18 33.96 -21.79
C VAL A 762 -7.70 34.30 -21.83
N LEU A 763 -7.20 34.72 -22.99
CA LEU A 763 -5.79 35.07 -23.17
C LEU A 763 -5.61 36.58 -22.98
N VAL A 764 -4.73 36.97 -22.06
CA VAL A 764 -4.48 38.38 -21.74
C VAL A 764 -3.24 38.89 -22.47
N GLY A 765 -3.36 40.03 -23.16
CA GLY A 765 -2.23 40.69 -23.82
C GLY A 765 -1.50 39.78 -24.81
N GLU A 766 -0.18 39.62 -24.63
CA GLU A 766 0.71 38.83 -25.51
C GLU A 766 0.41 37.31 -25.48
N ALA A 767 -0.31 36.81 -24.47
CA ALA A 767 -0.64 35.38 -24.39
C ALA A 767 -1.48 34.88 -25.58
N LYS A 768 -2.21 35.77 -26.27
CA LYS A 768 -3.01 35.44 -27.46
C LYS A 768 -2.18 34.81 -28.59
N GLU A 769 -0.88 35.13 -28.65
CA GLU A 769 0.05 34.58 -29.65
C GLU A 769 0.35 33.09 -29.44
N TRP A 770 -0.10 32.50 -28.33
CA TRP A 770 0.16 31.10 -27.99
C TRP A 770 -0.86 30.13 -28.60
N LEU A 771 -1.98 30.65 -29.15
CA LEU A 771 -3.07 29.86 -29.73
C LEU A 771 -2.63 28.87 -30.83
N PRO A 772 -1.77 29.24 -31.81
CA PRO A 772 -1.31 28.29 -32.83
C PRO A 772 -0.57 27.08 -32.23
N GLU A 773 0.23 27.30 -31.17
CA GLU A 773 0.98 26.26 -30.49
C GLU A 773 0.06 25.36 -29.62
N LEU A 774 -1.04 25.90 -29.10
CA LEU A 774 -2.09 25.12 -28.45
C LEU A 774 -2.81 24.21 -29.45
N ALA A 775 -3.16 24.76 -30.62
CA ALA A 775 -3.83 24.02 -31.68
C ALA A 775 -2.98 22.87 -32.22
N GLU A 776 -1.66 23.08 -32.35
CA GLU A 776 -0.74 22.02 -32.75
C GLU A 776 -0.68 20.88 -31.72
N ARG A 777 -0.63 21.19 -30.42
CA ARG A 777 -0.70 20.16 -29.36
C ARG A 777 -2.03 19.41 -29.39
N ALA A 778 -3.14 20.13 -29.54
CA ALA A 778 -4.46 19.52 -29.59
C ALA A 778 -4.61 18.60 -30.82
N ARG A 779 -4.03 18.96 -31.96
CA ARG A 779 -4.01 18.16 -33.19
C ARG A 779 -3.27 16.82 -33.03
N GLN A 780 -2.32 16.75 -32.11
CA GLN A 780 -1.52 15.54 -31.84
C GLN A 780 -2.25 14.53 -30.94
N LEU A 781 -3.39 14.90 -30.34
CA LEU A 781 -4.19 13.99 -29.51
C LEU A 781 -4.87 12.92 -30.38
N ASN A 782 -4.74 11.67 -29.96
CA ASN A 782 -5.30 10.54 -30.69
C ASN A 782 -6.76 10.32 -30.29
N VAL A 783 -7.65 10.40 -31.27
CA VAL A 783 -9.07 10.06 -31.10
C VAL A 783 -9.26 8.57 -31.39
N GLY A 784 -9.86 7.83 -30.46
CA GLY A 784 -9.93 6.37 -30.58
C GLY A 784 -10.79 5.69 -29.53
N TYR A 785 -10.83 4.36 -29.58
CA TYR A 785 -11.55 3.57 -28.56
C TYR A 785 -10.83 3.65 -27.21
N GLY A 786 -11.60 3.79 -26.13
CA GLY A 786 -11.05 4.07 -24.79
C GLY A 786 -10.17 2.97 -24.20
N MET A 787 -10.24 1.73 -24.70
CA MET A 787 -9.35 0.64 -24.28
C MET A 787 -8.01 0.62 -25.03
N ASP A 788 -7.87 1.34 -26.15
CA ASP A 788 -6.58 1.45 -26.82
C ASP A 788 -5.65 2.36 -25.98
N PRO A 789 -4.49 1.88 -25.49
CA PRO A 789 -3.57 2.67 -24.68
C PRO A 789 -3.03 3.93 -25.36
N LYS A 790 -3.17 4.04 -26.68
CA LYS A 790 -2.75 5.23 -27.45
C LYS A 790 -3.83 6.29 -27.54
N THR A 791 -5.07 6.00 -27.16
CA THR A 791 -6.18 6.94 -27.24
C THR A 791 -6.05 8.00 -26.15
N ASP A 792 -6.10 9.27 -26.57
CA ASP A 792 -6.18 10.43 -25.67
C ASP A 792 -7.63 10.91 -25.51
N VAL A 793 -8.45 10.79 -26.57
CA VAL A 793 -9.83 11.27 -26.62
C VAL A 793 -10.78 10.15 -27.07
N GLY A 794 -11.68 9.71 -26.18
CA GLY A 794 -12.72 8.73 -26.46
C GLY A 794 -13.93 9.29 -27.24
N PRO A 795 -14.96 8.47 -27.55
CA PRO A 795 -16.22 8.96 -28.09
C PRO A 795 -17.04 9.76 -27.04
N VAL A 796 -18.02 10.53 -27.52
CA VAL A 796 -19.06 11.11 -26.69
C VAL A 796 -20.21 10.12 -26.47
N ILE A 797 -20.98 10.30 -25.40
CA ILE A 797 -21.89 9.26 -24.88
C ILE A 797 -22.97 8.80 -25.87
N SER A 798 -23.44 9.67 -26.77
CA SER A 798 -24.58 9.36 -27.65
C SER A 798 -24.50 10.07 -29.00
N VAL A 799 -25.24 9.57 -29.99
CA VAL A 799 -25.37 10.21 -31.31
C VAL A 799 -25.94 11.62 -31.15
N GLN A 800 -26.94 11.79 -30.28
CA GLN A 800 -27.55 13.09 -29.99
C GLN A 800 -26.55 14.06 -29.34
N SER A 801 -25.63 13.55 -28.50
CA SER A 801 -24.53 14.34 -27.96
C SER A 801 -23.57 14.79 -29.07
N LYS A 802 -23.19 13.89 -29.98
CA LYS A 802 -22.33 14.20 -31.13
C LYS A 802 -22.96 15.28 -32.00
N GLU A 803 -24.21 15.10 -32.42
CA GLU A 803 -24.96 16.07 -33.24
C GLU A 803 -25.07 17.44 -32.57
N ARG A 804 -25.35 17.46 -31.25
CA ARG A 804 -25.41 18.72 -30.48
C ARG A 804 -24.05 19.43 -30.48
N ILE A 805 -22.96 18.71 -30.26
CA ILE A 805 -21.61 19.29 -30.23
C ILE A 805 -21.26 19.85 -31.61
N GLU A 806 -21.46 19.09 -32.69
CA GLU A 806 -21.18 19.53 -34.06
C GLU A 806 -22.01 20.76 -34.44
N ARG A 807 -23.29 20.83 -34.00
CA ARG A 807 -24.14 22.01 -34.16
C ARG A 807 -23.59 23.24 -33.44
N LEU A 808 -23.15 23.10 -32.18
CA LEU A 808 -22.59 24.22 -31.41
C LEU A 808 -21.22 24.69 -31.95
N ILE A 809 -20.45 23.78 -32.56
CA ILE A 809 -19.24 24.17 -33.30
C ILE A 809 -19.65 25.00 -34.53
N GLN A 810 -20.64 24.53 -35.29
CA GLN A 810 -21.12 25.22 -36.48
C GLN A 810 -21.72 26.60 -36.14
N SER A 811 -22.48 26.74 -35.06
CA SER A 811 -23.04 28.04 -34.67
C SER A 811 -21.96 29.06 -34.32
N GLY A 812 -20.85 28.62 -33.70
CA GLY A 812 -19.68 29.48 -33.52
C GLY A 812 -19.13 30.03 -34.84
N VAL A 813 -19.02 29.18 -35.88
CA VAL A 813 -18.56 29.60 -37.21
C VAL A 813 -19.56 30.57 -37.86
N ASP A 814 -20.85 30.26 -37.79
CA ASP A 814 -21.92 31.06 -38.40
C ASP A 814 -22.05 32.44 -37.74
N GLU A 815 -21.76 32.54 -36.45
CA GLU A 815 -21.77 33.79 -35.67
C GLU A 815 -20.46 34.59 -35.76
N GLY A 816 -19.46 34.08 -36.49
CA GLY A 816 -18.23 34.80 -36.81
C GLY A 816 -17.00 34.46 -35.96
N ALA A 817 -17.04 33.38 -35.18
CA ALA A 817 -15.83 32.83 -34.56
C ALA A 817 -14.93 32.17 -35.60
N ASN A 818 -13.63 32.21 -35.39
CA ASN A 818 -12.67 31.56 -36.27
C ASN A 818 -12.39 30.12 -35.82
N LEU A 819 -12.45 29.16 -36.75
CA LEU A 819 -12.23 27.75 -36.49
C LEU A 819 -10.75 27.37 -36.69
N LEU A 820 -9.96 27.48 -35.62
CA LEU A 820 -8.52 27.24 -35.66
C LEU A 820 -8.16 25.75 -35.77
N LEU A 821 -8.97 24.89 -35.17
CA LEU A 821 -8.86 23.43 -35.29
C LEU A 821 -10.27 22.85 -35.40
N ASP A 822 -10.54 22.10 -36.47
CA ASP A 822 -11.83 21.46 -36.71
C ASP A 822 -11.75 19.95 -36.40
N GLY A 823 -12.47 19.53 -35.37
CA GLY A 823 -12.59 18.14 -34.96
C GLY A 823 -13.89 17.45 -35.42
N ARG A 824 -14.69 18.07 -36.27
CA ARG A 824 -15.96 17.48 -36.75
C ARG A 824 -15.71 16.38 -37.77
N GLY A 825 -16.66 15.44 -37.89
CA GLY A 825 -16.61 14.40 -38.92
C GLY A 825 -15.43 13.42 -38.79
N VAL A 826 -14.81 13.32 -37.61
CA VAL A 826 -13.73 12.35 -37.35
C VAL A 826 -14.25 10.93 -37.52
N VAL A 827 -13.50 10.11 -38.27
CA VAL A 827 -13.78 8.69 -38.48
C VAL A 827 -12.61 7.88 -37.93
N VAL A 828 -12.88 7.01 -36.96
CA VAL A 828 -11.89 6.11 -36.36
C VAL A 828 -11.99 4.75 -37.06
N LYS A 829 -10.88 4.27 -37.60
CA LYS A 829 -10.81 2.96 -38.30
C LYS A 829 -11.24 1.83 -37.38
N GLY A 830 -12.18 1.00 -37.84
CA GLY A 830 -12.77 -0.11 -37.06
C GLY A 830 -13.92 0.30 -36.13
N TYR A 831 -14.19 1.61 -36.01
CA TYR A 831 -15.24 2.18 -35.18
C TYR A 831 -15.99 3.29 -35.95
N GLU A 832 -16.27 3.07 -37.24
CA GLU A 832 -16.79 4.09 -38.15
C GLU A 832 -18.17 4.63 -37.74
N LYS A 833 -18.93 3.84 -36.98
CA LYS A 833 -20.24 4.22 -36.43
C LYS A 833 -20.16 4.96 -35.10
N GLY A 834 -18.97 5.06 -34.50
CA GLY A 834 -18.79 5.61 -33.16
C GLY A 834 -19.08 7.10 -33.07
N ASN A 835 -19.42 7.52 -31.85
CA ASN A 835 -19.76 8.90 -31.52
C ASN A 835 -18.49 9.77 -31.34
N PHE A 836 -17.56 9.74 -32.29
CA PHE A 836 -16.31 10.50 -32.19
C PHE A 836 -16.49 11.96 -32.61
N VAL A 837 -15.92 12.85 -31.79
CA VAL A 837 -15.66 14.26 -32.11
C VAL A 837 -14.21 14.52 -31.69
N GLY A 838 -13.42 15.10 -32.59
CA GLY A 838 -12.02 15.43 -32.32
C GLY A 838 -11.86 16.76 -31.56
N PRO A 839 -10.65 17.02 -31.03
CA PRO A 839 -10.31 18.31 -30.45
C PRO A 839 -10.65 19.47 -31.42
N THR A 840 -11.43 20.42 -30.94
CA THR A 840 -11.86 21.60 -31.71
C THR A 840 -11.50 22.88 -30.95
N ILE A 841 -10.97 23.89 -31.65
CA ILE A 841 -10.64 25.19 -31.07
C ILE A 841 -11.29 26.29 -31.88
N LEU A 842 -12.15 27.07 -31.23
CA LEU A 842 -12.77 28.28 -31.76
C LEU A 842 -12.08 29.51 -31.16
N THR A 843 -11.61 30.44 -31.98
CA THR A 843 -11.00 31.71 -31.54
C THR A 843 -11.90 32.88 -31.89
N ASP A 844 -11.59 34.05 -31.32
CA ASP A 844 -12.34 35.29 -31.53
C ASP A 844 -13.80 35.20 -31.06
N VAL A 845 -14.07 34.25 -30.15
CA VAL A 845 -15.40 34.02 -29.58
C VAL A 845 -15.81 35.21 -28.73
N LYS A 846 -17.10 35.58 -28.81
CA LYS A 846 -17.70 36.69 -28.05
C LYS A 846 -18.75 36.19 -27.07
N PRO A 847 -18.98 36.87 -25.93
CA PRO A 847 -19.92 36.39 -24.91
C PRO A 847 -21.38 36.24 -25.35
N ASN A 848 -21.79 36.88 -26.45
CA ASN A 848 -23.15 36.77 -27.00
C ASN A 848 -23.35 35.52 -27.87
N MET A 849 -22.28 34.85 -28.30
CA MET A 849 -22.33 33.69 -29.18
C MET A 849 -22.95 32.47 -28.48
N GLU A 850 -23.70 31.66 -29.21
CA GLU A 850 -24.35 30.45 -28.68
C GLU A 850 -23.31 29.46 -28.14
N CYS A 851 -22.21 29.25 -28.87
CA CYS A 851 -21.11 28.35 -28.46
C CYS A 851 -20.42 28.79 -27.16
N TYR A 852 -20.52 30.06 -26.76
CA TYR A 852 -20.08 30.56 -25.46
C TYR A 852 -21.16 30.40 -24.38
N ARG A 853 -22.40 30.77 -24.71
CA ARG A 853 -23.51 30.78 -23.75
C ARG A 853 -23.94 29.39 -23.30
N GLU A 854 -23.91 28.41 -24.20
CA GLU A 854 -24.26 27.03 -23.88
C GLU A 854 -23.04 26.23 -23.40
N GLU A 855 -23.26 25.33 -22.44
CA GLU A 855 -22.30 24.28 -22.11
C GLU A 855 -22.23 23.27 -23.27
N ILE A 856 -21.10 23.17 -23.96
CA ILE A 856 -20.95 22.30 -25.13
C ILE A 856 -20.89 20.83 -24.72
N PHE A 857 -20.16 20.53 -23.64
CA PHE A 857 -19.96 19.17 -23.11
C PHE A 857 -19.35 18.19 -24.12
N GLY A 858 -18.35 18.67 -24.86
CA GLY A 858 -17.59 17.96 -25.88
C GLY A 858 -16.15 18.47 -25.94
N PRO A 859 -15.27 17.89 -26.78
CA PRO A 859 -13.86 18.25 -26.87
C PRO A 859 -13.67 19.56 -27.65
N VAL A 860 -14.28 20.65 -27.18
CA VAL A 860 -14.31 21.96 -27.83
C VAL A 860 -13.85 23.03 -26.85
N LEU A 861 -12.81 23.77 -27.22
CA LEU A 861 -12.29 24.91 -26.48
C LEU A 861 -12.67 26.22 -27.19
N VAL A 862 -13.37 27.10 -26.49
CA VAL A 862 -13.65 28.47 -26.98
C VAL A 862 -12.65 29.46 -26.39
N CYS A 863 -12.02 30.27 -27.23
CA CYS A 863 -10.96 31.19 -26.86
C CYS A 863 -11.40 32.64 -27.05
N LEU A 864 -11.27 33.43 -25.99
CA LEU A 864 -11.52 34.86 -25.92
C LEU A 864 -10.21 35.58 -25.57
N THR A 865 -10.17 36.88 -25.83
CA THR A 865 -9.04 37.75 -25.47
C THR A 865 -9.52 38.86 -24.55
N ALA A 866 -8.65 39.28 -23.63
CA ALA A 866 -8.84 40.47 -22.79
C ALA A 866 -7.54 41.28 -22.78
N ASP A 867 -7.63 42.60 -22.57
CA ASP A 867 -6.45 43.46 -22.50
C ASP A 867 -5.79 43.41 -21.12
N THR A 868 -6.58 43.16 -20.07
CA THR A 868 -6.11 43.16 -18.68
C THR A 868 -6.69 42.00 -17.87
N ILE A 869 -6.08 41.71 -16.72
CA ILE A 869 -6.62 40.75 -15.75
C ILE A 869 -7.98 41.21 -15.21
N ASP A 870 -8.18 42.52 -15.02
CA ASP A 870 -9.44 43.12 -14.56
C ASP A 870 -10.60 42.80 -15.51
N GLU A 871 -10.38 43.02 -16.81
CA GLU A 871 -11.37 42.69 -17.83
C GLU A 871 -11.65 41.17 -17.88
N ALA A 872 -10.61 40.34 -17.73
CA ALA A 872 -10.77 38.89 -17.68
C ALA A 872 -11.61 38.45 -16.46
N ILE A 873 -11.37 39.03 -15.28
CA ILE A 873 -12.15 38.79 -14.06
C ILE A 873 -13.60 39.24 -14.27
N GLU A 874 -13.81 40.45 -14.80
CA GLU A 874 -15.15 40.98 -15.07
C GLU A 874 -15.94 40.10 -16.05
N LEU A 875 -15.27 39.58 -17.09
CA LEU A 875 -15.86 38.67 -18.06
C LEU A 875 -16.34 37.37 -17.40
N ILE A 876 -15.54 36.77 -16.52
CA ILE A 876 -15.89 35.54 -15.80
C ILE A 876 -16.99 35.82 -14.77
N ASN A 877 -16.91 36.94 -14.06
CA ASN A 877 -17.92 37.35 -13.08
C ASN A 877 -19.26 37.70 -13.74
N LYS A 878 -19.31 38.05 -15.03
CA LYS A 878 -20.57 38.21 -15.78
C LYS A 878 -21.17 36.89 -16.27
N ASN A 879 -20.40 35.78 -16.28
CA ASN A 879 -20.93 34.48 -16.66
C ASN A 879 -21.94 33.98 -15.60
N PRO A 880 -23.09 33.41 -16.00
CA PRO A 880 -24.08 32.91 -15.03
C PRO A 880 -23.57 31.71 -14.21
N TYR A 881 -22.62 30.93 -14.74
CA TYR A 881 -22.05 29.76 -14.09
C TYR A 881 -20.87 30.13 -13.18
N GLY A 882 -20.75 29.42 -12.07
CA GLY A 882 -19.73 29.66 -11.04
C GLY A 882 -19.13 28.36 -10.49
N ASN A 883 -18.97 27.34 -11.34
CA ASN A 883 -18.46 26.04 -10.91
C ASN A 883 -16.96 26.07 -10.58
N GLY A 884 -16.11 26.27 -11.59
CA GLY A 884 -14.67 26.34 -11.45
C GLY A 884 -13.99 27.33 -12.40
N THR A 885 -12.83 27.82 -12.01
CA THR A 885 -12.01 28.73 -12.83
C THR A 885 -10.53 28.59 -12.50
N ALA A 886 -9.66 29.01 -13.41
CA ALA A 886 -8.22 29.01 -13.18
C ALA A 886 -7.55 30.30 -13.66
N VAL A 887 -6.38 30.61 -13.10
CA VAL A 887 -5.44 31.61 -13.65
C VAL A 887 -4.05 31.01 -13.72
N PHE A 888 -3.35 31.25 -14.83
CA PHE A 888 -1.96 30.88 -15.04
C PHE A 888 -1.09 32.14 -15.02
N THR A 889 -0.14 32.20 -14.09
CA THR A 889 0.73 33.36 -13.85
C THR A 889 1.91 32.97 -12.93
N ASN A 890 3.03 33.68 -13.05
CA ASN A 890 4.15 33.60 -12.10
C ASN A 890 4.13 34.78 -11.10
N SER A 891 3.18 35.71 -11.24
CA SER A 891 3.01 36.88 -10.39
C SER A 891 2.12 36.56 -9.18
N GLY A 892 2.72 36.55 -7.99
CA GLY A 892 1.99 36.43 -6.71
C GLY A 892 0.89 37.50 -6.52
N PRO A 893 1.14 38.79 -6.84
CA PRO A 893 0.09 39.81 -6.81
C PRO A 893 -1.10 39.52 -7.73
N ASN A 894 -0.86 39.07 -8.97
CA ASN A 894 -1.94 38.74 -9.90
C ASN A 894 -2.75 37.53 -9.43
N ALA A 895 -2.06 36.50 -8.92
CA ALA A 895 -2.71 35.32 -8.36
C ALA A 895 -3.63 35.68 -7.18
N ARG A 896 -3.16 36.49 -6.23
CA ARG A 896 -3.97 36.95 -5.08
C ARG A 896 -5.11 37.86 -5.48
N LYS A 897 -4.89 38.75 -6.46
CA LYS A 897 -5.95 39.60 -7.00
C LYS A 897 -7.08 38.75 -7.59
N PHE A 898 -6.72 37.79 -8.45
CA PHE A 898 -7.67 36.87 -9.05
C PHE A 898 -8.40 36.05 -7.97
N GLU A 899 -7.69 35.49 -7.00
CA GLU A 899 -8.28 34.73 -5.88
C GLU A 899 -9.33 35.53 -5.10
N HIS A 900 -9.10 36.82 -4.84
CA HIS A 900 -10.02 37.65 -4.05
C HIS A 900 -11.19 38.22 -4.85
N GLU A 901 -11.00 38.54 -6.13
CA GLU A 901 -11.98 39.27 -6.94
C GLU A 901 -12.87 38.36 -7.80
N ILE A 902 -12.49 37.09 -7.99
CA ILE A 902 -13.26 36.13 -8.78
C ILE A 902 -14.45 35.58 -7.97
N ASP A 903 -15.64 35.55 -8.56
CA ASP A 903 -16.88 35.06 -7.95
C ASP A 903 -17.22 33.65 -8.47
N VAL A 904 -16.36 32.69 -8.11
CA VAL A 904 -16.46 31.28 -8.55
C VAL A 904 -16.13 30.35 -7.39
N GLY A 905 -16.86 29.26 -7.24
CA GLY A 905 -16.75 28.37 -6.07
C GLY A 905 -15.45 27.57 -5.97
N GLN A 906 -14.80 27.25 -7.09
CA GLN A 906 -13.50 26.55 -7.15
C GLN A 906 -12.48 27.34 -7.96
N VAL A 907 -11.34 27.71 -7.36
CA VAL A 907 -10.32 28.55 -7.99
C VAL A 907 -8.97 27.82 -8.06
N GLY A 908 -8.39 27.75 -9.25
CA GLY A 908 -7.08 27.16 -9.50
C GLY A 908 -6.02 28.22 -9.83
N ILE A 909 -4.90 28.23 -9.09
CA ILE A 909 -3.72 29.02 -9.44
C ILE A 909 -2.70 28.06 -10.07
N ASN A 910 -2.44 28.22 -11.37
CA ASN A 910 -1.62 27.31 -12.17
C ASN A 910 -2.12 25.84 -12.19
N VAL A 911 -3.41 25.63 -11.88
CA VAL A 911 -4.07 24.32 -11.89
C VAL A 911 -5.35 24.43 -12.72
N PRO A 912 -5.48 23.72 -13.86
CA PRO A 912 -6.59 23.92 -14.79
C PRO A 912 -7.93 23.35 -14.29
N ILE A 913 -7.88 22.30 -13.45
CA ILE A 913 -9.05 21.61 -12.91
C ILE A 913 -8.94 21.59 -11.38
N PRO A 914 -9.43 22.63 -10.69
CA PRO A 914 -9.27 22.77 -9.23
C PRO A 914 -10.30 21.96 -8.43
N VAL A 915 -10.52 20.68 -8.77
CA VAL A 915 -11.49 19.83 -8.04
C VAL A 915 -10.98 19.53 -6.62
N PRO A 916 -11.70 19.93 -5.56
CA PRO A 916 -11.29 19.73 -4.18
C PRO A 916 -11.13 18.25 -3.83
N VAL A 917 -10.12 17.93 -3.03
CA VAL A 917 -9.96 16.60 -2.43
C VAL A 917 -10.90 16.42 -1.23
N PRO A 918 -11.28 15.19 -0.84
CA PRO A 918 -12.39 14.95 0.10
C PRO A 918 -12.34 15.52 1.53
N PRO A 919 -11.24 15.95 2.17
CA PRO A 919 -11.39 16.77 3.38
C PRO A 919 -12.14 18.10 3.12
N PHE A 920 -12.16 18.57 1.87
CA PHE A 920 -12.93 19.72 1.38
C PHE A 920 -14.16 19.25 0.61
N SER A 921 -15.12 20.15 0.38
CA SER A 921 -16.34 19.86 -0.40
C SER A 921 -16.20 20.37 -1.84
N PHE A 922 -16.91 19.75 -2.79
CA PHE A 922 -17.06 20.31 -4.14
C PHE A 922 -17.93 21.57 -4.08
N THR A 923 -17.34 22.74 -4.35
CA THR A 923 -18.00 24.03 -4.16
C THR A 923 -18.34 24.69 -5.50
N GLY A 924 -19.62 24.68 -5.87
CA GLY A 924 -20.13 25.54 -6.94
C GLY A 924 -20.63 26.87 -6.37
N SER A 925 -20.76 27.88 -7.22
CA SER A 925 -21.50 29.11 -6.93
C SER A 925 -22.45 29.47 -8.09
N ARG A 926 -23.35 30.42 -7.84
CA ARG A 926 -24.27 31.00 -8.85
C ARG A 926 -25.09 29.93 -9.57
N GLY A 927 -25.22 30.02 -10.90
CA GLY A 927 -26.02 29.10 -11.70
C GLY A 927 -25.53 27.65 -11.71
N SER A 928 -24.37 27.34 -11.12
CA SER A 928 -23.82 25.97 -11.09
C SER A 928 -24.26 25.15 -9.88
N ILE A 929 -24.92 25.75 -8.89
CA ILE A 929 -25.46 25.01 -7.74
C ILE A 929 -26.80 25.60 -7.28
N LEU A 930 -27.73 24.72 -6.91
CA LEU A 930 -28.93 25.06 -6.15
C LEU A 930 -28.92 24.31 -4.81
N GLY A 931 -29.13 25.04 -3.72
CA GLY A 931 -29.00 24.56 -2.35
C GLY A 931 -27.89 25.30 -1.59
N ASP A 932 -27.90 25.17 -0.26
CA ASP A 932 -26.96 25.82 0.66
C ASP A 932 -25.80 24.91 1.10
N MET A 933 -25.90 23.60 0.82
CA MET A 933 -24.89 22.60 1.15
C MET A 933 -24.28 21.98 -0.11
N ASN A 934 -22.99 21.71 -0.02
CA ASN A 934 -22.12 21.24 -1.08
C ASN A 934 -21.85 19.73 -0.96
N PHE A 935 -21.26 19.15 -2.00
CA PHE A 935 -21.05 17.71 -2.11
C PHE A 935 -19.80 17.25 -1.37
N TYR A 936 -19.90 16.03 -0.80
CA TYR A 936 -18.89 15.38 0.02
C TYR A 936 -18.19 16.31 1.04
N GLY A 937 -17.08 15.88 1.64
CA GLY A 937 -16.41 16.73 2.62
C GLY A 937 -17.25 16.90 3.88
N LYS A 938 -16.95 17.97 4.63
CA LYS A 938 -17.75 18.33 5.81
C LYS A 938 -19.17 18.70 5.39
N SER A 939 -19.35 19.48 4.32
CA SER A 939 -20.68 19.95 3.87
C SER A 939 -21.63 18.80 3.54
N GLY A 940 -21.15 17.78 2.82
CA GLY A 940 -21.95 16.59 2.49
C GLY A 940 -22.38 15.81 3.74
N LEU A 941 -21.53 15.71 4.77
CA LEU A 941 -21.93 15.10 6.04
C LEU A 941 -23.02 15.92 6.77
N LEU A 942 -22.95 17.25 6.70
CA LEU A 942 -23.99 18.13 7.24
C LEU A 942 -25.30 17.95 6.49
N PHE A 943 -25.25 17.77 5.17
CA PHE A 943 -26.43 17.53 4.33
C PHE A 943 -27.20 16.27 4.77
N TYR A 944 -26.48 15.18 5.04
CA TYR A 944 -27.04 13.89 5.45
C TYR A 944 -27.36 13.77 6.95
N THR A 945 -27.20 14.84 7.74
CA THR A 945 -27.48 14.83 9.18
C THR A 945 -28.30 16.04 9.62
N LYS A 946 -28.88 15.96 10.83
CA LYS A 946 -29.52 17.10 11.49
C LYS A 946 -28.98 17.25 12.92
N PRO A 947 -28.76 18.49 13.40
CA PRO A 947 -28.42 18.70 14.79
C PRO A 947 -29.62 18.39 15.69
N LYS A 948 -29.33 17.86 16.87
CA LYS A 948 -30.27 17.71 17.99
C LYS A 948 -29.61 18.28 19.23
N THR A 949 -30.27 19.26 19.85
CA THR A 949 -29.82 19.90 21.08
C THR A 949 -30.63 19.36 22.25
N VAL A 950 -29.94 18.97 23.31
CA VAL A 950 -30.53 18.46 24.55
C VAL A 950 -30.02 19.29 25.71
N THR A 951 -30.94 19.85 26.48
CA THR A 951 -30.64 20.44 27.79
C THR A 951 -31.09 19.46 28.86
N ALA A 952 -30.14 18.96 29.64
CA ALA A 952 -30.37 17.96 30.68
C ALA A 952 -30.10 18.58 32.05
N LEU A 953 -31.03 18.36 32.99
CA LEU A 953 -30.93 18.76 34.39
C LEU A 953 -31.00 17.49 35.23
N TRP A 954 -29.96 17.25 36.02
CA TRP A 954 -29.90 16.17 36.99
C TRP A 954 -29.39 16.75 38.31
N LYS A 955 -30.29 17.04 39.25
CA LYS A 955 -29.90 17.72 40.49
C LYS A 955 -28.99 16.79 41.30
N GLU A 956 -27.84 17.30 41.74
CA GLU A 956 -26.89 16.51 42.54
C GLU A 956 -27.55 15.96 43.82
N SER A 957 -28.50 16.73 44.39
CA SER A 957 -29.30 16.33 45.55
C SER A 957 -30.17 15.10 45.34
N ASP A 958 -30.46 14.71 44.10
CA ASP A 958 -31.28 13.54 43.79
C ASP A 958 -30.53 12.23 44.01
N ALA A 959 -29.19 12.28 44.19
CA ALA A 959 -28.39 11.11 44.56
C ALA A 959 -28.61 10.63 46.00
N ASP A 960 -29.05 11.51 46.92
CA ASP A 960 -29.02 11.26 48.37
C ASP A 960 -30.39 11.27 49.10
N HIS A 961 -31.53 11.50 48.43
CA HIS A 961 -32.80 11.73 49.14
C HIS A 961 -33.98 10.78 48.80
N THR A 962 -34.51 10.16 49.87
CA THR A 962 -35.76 9.39 49.98
C THR A 962 -37.03 10.27 50.18
N ARG A 963 -36.97 11.59 49.94
CA ARG A 963 -38.15 12.48 50.03
C ARG A 963 -38.28 13.39 48.81
N SER A 964 -39.48 13.40 48.23
CA SER A 964 -39.85 14.18 47.04
C SER A 964 -39.75 15.69 47.29
N ALA A 965 -39.02 16.40 46.44
CA ALA A 965 -38.99 17.86 46.39
C ALA A 965 -40.01 18.40 45.36
N VAL A 966 -40.80 19.41 45.73
CA VAL A 966 -41.91 20.00 44.92
C VAL A 966 -41.58 21.36 44.30
N SER A 967 -40.33 21.81 44.39
CA SER A 967 -39.91 23.15 43.93
C SER A 967 -39.48 23.16 42.45
N MET A 968 -39.96 24.15 41.70
CA MET A 968 -39.63 24.37 40.28
C MET A 968 -38.15 24.82 40.11
N PRO A 969 -37.43 24.39 39.07
CA PRO A 969 -36.06 24.86 38.81
C PRO A 969 -36.02 26.34 38.41
N THR A 970 -35.09 27.12 38.96
CA THR A 970 -34.82 28.52 38.56
C THR A 970 -33.36 28.68 38.16
N MET A 971 -33.09 29.49 37.12
CA MET A 971 -31.73 29.84 36.70
C MET A 971 -31.08 30.76 37.73
N HIS A 972 -29.84 30.47 38.13
CA HIS A 972 -28.98 31.34 38.94
C HIS A 972 -27.78 31.81 38.13
#